data_AF-A0A7S1AE78-F1
#
_entry.id   AF-A0A7S1AE78-F1
#
_cell.length_a   1.000
_cell.length_b   1.000
_cell.length_c   1.000
_cell.angle_alpha   90.00
_cell.angle_beta   90.00
_cell.angle_gamma   90.00
#
_symmetry.space_group_name_H-M   'P 1'
#
loop_
_entity.id
_entity.type
_entity.pdbx_description
1 polymer ?
#
loop_
_entity_poly.entity_id
_entity_poly.type
_entity_poly.pdbx_seq_one_letter_code
_entity_poly.pdbx_strand_id
1 'polypeptide(L)'
;MLEALNMAEPQASVGRTPMPRNLLRIGLTVAQSSLFLNEGEGLCFDSEGYFASEGRRIKVGPRIERGQIVSLVVNLGTGLNANTVSLFLDGDPIAYPQPIPESMRGKVLYPTIAYKNVTLHVNFGPAKATLPFVCRMMHDASAEDVEVAPPMDQTEGKCNIVFPVGLPDTGIFDWANDFLEKHPGYIELSDRMIQDWAVKSGLYRSKEQSSNDKPEMNFGIPLMDDMSVSQVLSKLAPALRRNFLFLELRANLVTSERSDTLRRFGSGFHRVARVMMGEPSASYKEVVRTLILADKAADLEAERERRRIEAGPRKEDTEESTEPKVADAEVEVQDTPALTEEEEKMCVRKSEVPDLTSSALSRSFASFALPTAEEGFDEVAYEWQPMEQCKSLLKEWVSARKLTTRVEDLQPSQWFKNHWQTWQKLNGEWRKLQGDWKDPVKRKALLQRKLDAKRKEAGADPEAELMKIDAESIDVHSVADVIDIGSGEPLFASFVFEDWTLLSTHVELHLLLHAFRKDLNDPERLSFHESHLAFYYSRYYRKPFELKYFGVETLVDFVEMVSETMKVRDDGMLEAKLGEDAPLDGFLRHTEAYRRERQHRIDAGDESARLKFSKPVPPRPRQQMQAQALRQQQQAHMQLPLDQPPSMYGPRGGFFSNGNPQKRPAPPQAPAQTPAKRPAYDGSVYGSVYTSS
;
A
#
# COMPACT_ATOMS: atom_id res chain seq x y z
N MET A 1 22.44 33.42 21.41
CA MET A 1 23.44 32.33 21.50
C MET A 1 22.81 31.09 20.88
N LEU A 2 23.46 30.52 19.87
CA LEU A 2 23.00 29.34 19.15
C LEU A 2 23.85 28.14 19.56
N GLU A 3 23.22 27.05 20.01
CA GLU A 3 23.91 25.82 20.44
C GLU A 3 23.36 24.62 19.67
N ALA A 4 24.24 23.93 18.92
CA ALA A 4 23.87 22.74 18.15
C ALA A 4 24.01 21.50 19.04
N LEU A 5 22.91 20.79 19.30
CA LEU A 5 22.90 19.52 20.01
C LEU A 5 22.44 18.44 19.03
N ASN A 6 23.34 17.53 18.65
CA ASN A 6 22.93 16.26 18.06
C ASN A 6 22.44 15.37 19.21
N MET A 7 21.13 15.18 19.34
CA MET A 7 20.63 14.09 20.17
C MET A 7 21.06 12.76 19.54
N ALA A 8 21.80 11.95 20.28
CA ALA A 8 22.20 10.63 19.83
C ALA A 8 20.96 9.73 19.75
N GLU A 9 20.52 9.40 18.54
CA GLU A 9 19.55 8.32 18.32
C GLU A 9 20.24 6.94 18.42
N PRO A 10 19.50 5.89 18.84
CA PRO A 10 20.03 4.55 18.98
C PRO A 10 20.55 4.02 17.64
N GLN A 11 21.74 3.42 17.65
CA GLN A 11 22.39 2.85 16.48
C GLN A 11 21.51 1.78 15.82
N ALA A 12 20.85 2.11 14.71
CA ALA A 12 20.31 1.13 13.78
C ALA A 12 21.36 0.78 12.72
N SER A 13 21.61 -0.52 12.57
CA SER A 13 22.44 -1.07 11.50
C SER A 13 21.65 -1.07 10.20
N VAL A 14 22.01 -0.20 9.25
CA VAL A 14 21.91 -0.31 7.77
C VAL A 14 21.73 1.10 7.17
N GLY A 15 22.70 1.54 6.36
CA GLY A 15 22.66 2.80 5.59
C GLY A 15 23.01 4.04 6.41
N ARG A 16 23.83 4.96 5.85
CA ARG A 16 24.03 6.29 6.45
C ARG A 16 22.70 7.06 6.32
N THR A 17 21.93 7.15 7.39
CA THR A 17 20.82 8.10 7.50
C THR A 17 21.35 9.51 7.20
N PRO A 18 20.73 10.28 6.29
CA PRO A 18 21.16 11.65 6.05
C PRO A 18 21.08 12.43 7.37
N MET A 19 22.23 12.94 7.84
CA MET A 19 22.24 13.67 9.11
C MET A 19 21.32 14.89 9.01
N PRO A 20 20.42 15.11 9.99
CA PRO A 20 19.53 16.26 9.97
C PRO A 20 20.38 17.55 9.94
N ARG A 21 20.14 18.38 8.91
CA ARG A 21 20.81 19.67 8.77
C ARG A 21 20.36 20.61 9.89
N ASN A 22 21.33 21.25 10.55
CA ASN A 22 21.07 22.37 11.46
C ASN A 22 20.57 23.54 10.62
N LEU A 23 19.36 23.99 10.90
CA LEU A 23 18.71 25.05 10.15
C LEU A 23 18.15 26.09 11.12
N LEU A 24 18.47 27.35 10.87
CA LEU A 24 17.82 28.49 11.49
C LEU A 24 17.32 29.38 10.37
N ARG A 25 16.07 29.84 10.46
CA ARG A 25 15.48 30.89 9.64
C ARG A 25 14.93 31.96 10.53
N ILE A 26 15.29 33.21 10.26
CA ILE A 26 14.82 34.39 10.99
C ILE A 26 14.24 35.36 9.98
N GLY A 27 13.03 35.85 10.23
CA GLY A 27 12.33 36.62 9.23
C GLY A 27 11.08 37.31 9.76
N LEU A 28 10.24 37.73 8.81
CA LEU A 28 8.99 38.41 9.05
C LEU A 28 7.87 37.67 8.32
N THR A 29 6.72 37.57 8.97
CA THR A 29 5.47 37.06 8.40
C THR A 29 4.35 38.05 8.66
N VAL A 30 3.23 37.91 7.95
CA VAL A 30 1.99 38.61 8.28
C VAL A 30 1.04 37.69 9.05
N ALA A 31 -0.09 38.21 9.51
CA ALA A 31 -1.10 37.40 10.18
C ALA A 31 -1.58 36.27 9.24
N GLN A 32 -1.82 35.08 9.80
CA GLN A 32 -2.30 33.90 9.07
C GLN A 32 -1.35 33.34 7.99
N SER A 33 -0.11 33.84 7.87
CA SER A 33 0.91 33.25 7.00
C SER A 33 1.35 31.87 7.49
N SER A 34 1.98 31.10 6.60
CA SER A 34 2.63 29.83 6.93
C SER A 34 3.67 30.01 8.04
N LEU A 35 3.74 29.06 8.97
CA LEU A 35 4.83 28.97 9.94
C LEU A 35 6.16 28.56 9.28
N PHE A 36 6.11 28.04 8.06
CA PHE A 36 7.28 27.79 7.24
C PHE A 36 7.67 29.07 6.49
N LEU A 37 8.70 29.76 6.98
CA LEU A 37 9.20 31.05 6.47
C LEU A 37 9.61 31.11 4.98
N ASN A 38 9.60 29.98 4.28
CA ASN A 38 9.90 29.87 2.85
C ASN A 38 8.64 29.74 1.98
N GLU A 39 7.44 29.84 2.57
CA GLU A 39 6.15 29.71 1.90
C GLU A 39 5.21 30.88 2.26
N GLY A 40 4.31 31.21 1.34
CA GLY A 40 3.30 32.25 1.54
C GLY A 40 3.87 33.68 1.61
N GLU A 41 3.13 34.57 2.26
CA GLU A 41 3.48 35.98 2.45
C GLU A 41 4.49 36.16 3.62
N GLY A 42 5.73 35.73 3.40
CA GLY A 42 6.82 35.88 4.36
C GLY A 42 8.17 36.11 3.70
N LEU A 43 9.12 36.62 4.48
CA LEU A 43 10.51 36.77 4.09
C LEU A 43 11.43 36.24 5.20
N CYS A 44 12.60 35.71 4.85
CA CYS A 44 13.56 35.26 5.86
C CYS A 44 15.01 35.22 5.39
N PHE A 45 15.91 35.26 6.36
CA PHE A 45 17.31 34.87 6.21
C PHE A 45 17.51 33.49 6.82
N ASP A 46 18.22 32.61 6.11
CA ASP A 46 18.59 31.29 6.62
C ASP A 46 20.04 31.24 7.13
N SER A 47 20.33 30.21 7.93
CA SER A 47 21.66 29.98 8.51
C SER A 47 22.75 29.69 7.48
N GLU A 48 22.41 29.42 6.22
CA GLU A 48 23.37 29.24 5.12
C GLU A 48 23.73 30.56 4.41
N GLY A 49 23.11 31.68 4.83
CA GLY A 49 23.36 33.01 4.28
C GLY A 49 22.47 33.37 3.08
N TYR A 50 21.36 32.65 2.90
CA TYR A 50 20.38 32.98 1.86
C TYR A 50 19.26 33.84 2.41
N PHE A 51 18.78 34.74 1.56
CA PHE A 51 17.53 35.45 1.73
C PHE A 51 16.45 34.81 0.85
N ALA A 52 15.29 34.54 1.43
CA ALA A 52 14.14 34.00 0.74
C ALA A 52 12.94 34.95 0.86
N SER A 53 12.30 35.25 -0.27
CA SER A 53 11.10 36.09 -0.38
C SER A 53 10.39 35.82 -1.70
N GLU A 54 9.05 35.76 -1.69
CA GLU A 54 8.21 35.57 -2.90
C GLU A 54 8.68 34.40 -3.79
N GLY A 55 9.02 33.26 -3.18
CA GLY A 55 9.49 32.05 -3.88
C GLY A 55 10.92 32.14 -4.44
N ARG A 56 11.61 33.27 -4.31
CA ARG A 56 13.01 33.44 -4.71
C ARG A 56 13.94 33.21 -3.53
N ARG A 57 15.02 32.45 -3.73
CA ARG A 57 16.09 32.22 -2.74
C ARG A 57 17.43 32.67 -3.32
N ILE A 58 18.02 33.72 -2.76
CA ILE A 58 19.28 34.32 -3.23
C ILE A 58 20.33 34.29 -2.12
N LYS A 59 21.60 34.04 -2.48
CA LYS A 59 22.69 34.09 -1.51
C LYS A 59 23.10 35.53 -1.28
N VAL A 60 22.96 36.02 -0.05
CA VAL A 60 23.19 37.43 0.29
C VAL A 60 24.29 37.64 1.33
N GLY A 61 24.65 36.59 2.08
CA GLY A 61 25.62 36.70 3.17
C GLY A 61 26.39 35.40 3.45
N PRO A 62 27.26 35.42 4.48
CA PRO A 62 27.97 34.27 4.98
C PRO A 62 27.03 33.35 5.80
N ARG A 63 27.55 32.16 6.12
CA ARG A 63 26.89 31.20 7.00
C ARG A 63 26.88 31.71 8.45
N ILE A 64 25.81 31.45 9.20
CA ILE A 64 25.72 31.73 10.63
C ILE A 64 26.43 30.61 11.41
N GLU A 65 27.36 30.99 12.29
CA GLU A 65 28.16 30.09 13.12
C GLU A 65 27.66 29.99 14.57
N ARG A 66 28.20 29.01 15.31
CA ARG A 66 27.85 28.78 16.72
C ARG A 66 28.29 29.98 17.57
N GLY A 67 27.44 30.39 18.50
CA GLY A 67 27.76 31.45 19.48
C GLY A 67 27.53 32.87 19.00
N GLN A 68 27.28 33.10 17.71
CA GLN A 68 27.07 34.44 17.17
C GLN A 68 25.75 35.08 17.65
N ILE A 69 25.75 36.41 17.68
CA ILE A 69 24.58 37.25 17.94
C ILE A 69 23.99 37.65 16.59
N VAL A 70 22.80 37.11 16.27
CA VAL A 70 22.07 37.46 15.06
C VAL A 70 21.05 38.54 15.39
N SER A 71 21.13 39.68 14.71
CA SER A 71 20.16 40.77 14.86
C SER A 71 19.40 40.98 13.56
N LEU A 72 18.07 40.83 13.60
CA LEU A 72 17.16 41.19 12.52
C LEU A 72 16.70 42.63 12.73
N VAL A 73 16.95 43.49 11.75
CA VAL A 73 16.61 44.92 11.82
C VAL A 73 15.60 45.23 10.73
N VAL A 74 14.48 45.84 11.12
CA VAL A 74 13.39 46.23 10.23
C VAL A 74 13.33 47.75 10.17
N ASN A 75 13.41 48.32 8.96
CA ASN A 75 13.31 49.75 8.74
C ASN A 75 11.99 50.09 8.03
N LEU A 76 11.02 50.60 8.77
CA LEU A 76 9.71 51.06 8.26
C LEU A 76 9.63 52.60 8.15
N GLY A 77 10.75 53.31 8.33
CA GLY A 77 10.78 54.77 8.27
C GLY A 77 10.69 55.32 6.84
N THR A 78 10.74 56.64 6.70
CA THR A 78 10.67 57.36 5.42
C THR A 78 12.03 57.78 4.85
N GLY A 79 13.13 57.40 5.52
CA GLY A 79 14.50 57.78 5.17
C GLY A 79 15.18 56.86 4.14
N LEU A 80 16.51 56.91 4.10
CA LEU A 80 17.31 55.99 3.26
C LEU A 80 17.04 54.53 3.65
N ASN A 81 16.87 53.65 2.66
CA ASN A 81 16.52 52.24 2.84
C ASN A 81 15.18 52.03 3.57
N ALA A 82 14.21 52.93 3.39
CA ALA A 82 12.83 52.73 3.83
C ALA A 82 12.25 51.39 3.33
N ASN A 83 11.43 50.74 4.17
CA ASN A 83 10.80 49.45 3.90
C ASN A 83 11.79 48.32 3.56
N THR A 84 12.85 48.20 4.36
CA THR A 84 13.85 47.14 4.20
C THR A 84 14.06 46.33 5.47
N VAL A 85 14.62 45.14 5.29
CA VAL A 85 15.08 44.24 6.34
C VAL A 85 16.55 43.93 6.17
N SER A 86 17.30 43.93 7.27
CA SER A 86 18.74 43.72 7.28
C SER A 86 19.10 42.72 8.37
N LEU A 87 20.10 41.88 8.09
CA LEU A 87 20.68 40.96 9.06
C LEU A 87 22.07 41.47 9.49
N PHE A 88 22.32 41.44 10.79
CA PHE A 88 23.62 41.75 11.38
C PHE A 88 24.12 40.54 12.18
N LEU A 89 25.41 40.23 12.05
CA LEU A 89 26.10 39.22 12.85
C LEU A 89 27.10 39.93 13.75
N ASP A 90 26.98 39.72 15.06
CA ASP A 90 27.86 40.29 16.09
C ASP A 90 27.97 41.83 16.05
N GLY A 91 26.98 42.50 15.44
CA GLY A 91 26.92 43.96 15.29
C GLY A 91 27.26 44.45 13.87
N ASP A 92 27.83 43.60 13.02
CA ASP A 92 28.26 43.95 11.67
C ASP A 92 27.21 43.57 10.60
N PRO A 93 26.95 44.43 9.60
CA PRO A 93 26.01 44.13 8.52
C PRO A 93 26.56 43.03 7.62
N ILE A 94 25.76 42.01 7.31
CA ILE A 94 26.23 40.88 6.49
C ILE A 94 25.75 40.89 5.04
N ALA A 95 24.75 41.73 4.74
CA ALA A 95 24.16 41.87 3.43
C ALA A 95 23.67 43.31 3.25
N TYR A 96 23.52 43.74 2.00
CA TYR A 96 22.76 44.96 1.71
C TYR A 96 21.32 44.81 2.21
N PRO A 97 20.67 45.91 2.64
CA PRO A 97 19.27 45.88 3.05
C PRO A 97 18.38 45.26 1.97
N GLN A 98 17.57 44.27 2.34
CA GLN A 98 16.67 43.60 1.42
C GLN A 98 15.29 44.27 1.46
N PRO A 99 14.64 44.54 0.31
CA PRO A 99 13.35 45.19 0.28
C PRO A 99 12.26 44.29 0.89
N ILE A 100 11.36 44.89 1.66
CA ILE A 100 10.12 44.22 2.09
C ILE A 100 9.17 44.20 0.88
N PRO A 101 8.59 43.03 0.53
CA PRO A 101 7.60 42.89 -0.53
C PRO A 101 6.44 43.87 -0.40
N GLU A 102 5.94 44.38 -1.52
CA GLU A 102 4.82 45.34 -1.53
C GLU A 102 3.57 44.76 -0.88
N SER A 103 3.33 43.46 -1.04
CA SER A 103 2.23 42.71 -0.42
C SER A 103 2.24 42.74 1.10
N MET A 104 3.40 42.96 1.73
CA MET A 104 3.56 43.00 3.19
C MET A 104 3.57 44.43 3.74
N ARG A 105 3.71 45.47 2.89
CA ARG A 105 3.79 46.86 3.36
C ARG A 105 2.44 47.32 3.90
N GLY A 106 2.45 48.00 5.04
CA GLY A 106 1.24 48.47 5.73
C GLY A 106 0.45 47.39 6.48
N LYS A 107 0.88 46.12 6.42
CA LYS A 107 0.37 45.04 7.27
C LYS A 107 1.17 44.94 8.56
N VAL A 108 0.58 44.35 9.61
CA VAL A 108 1.31 44.02 10.85
C VAL A 108 2.34 42.94 10.56
N LEU A 109 3.59 43.19 10.92
CA LEU A 109 4.73 42.29 10.71
C LEU A 109 5.09 41.56 12.00
N TYR A 110 5.13 40.24 11.93
CA TYR A 110 5.45 39.37 13.05
C TYR A 110 6.89 38.86 12.91
N PRO A 111 7.77 39.10 13.89
CA PRO A 111 9.08 38.46 13.94
C PRO A 111 8.91 36.95 14.11
N THR A 112 9.35 36.19 13.11
CA THR A 112 9.15 34.74 13.07
C THR A 112 10.50 34.04 13.00
N ILE A 113 10.66 33.00 13.81
CA ILE A 113 11.88 32.22 13.94
C ILE A 113 11.52 30.75 13.78
N ALA A 114 12.06 30.12 12.72
CA ALA A 114 11.89 28.69 12.47
C ALA A 114 13.25 27.99 12.58
N TYR A 115 13.31 26.89 13.31
CA TYR A 115 14.60 26.26 13.61
C TYR A 115 14.51 24.74 13.74
N LYS A 116 15.61 24.07 13.39
CA LYS A 116 15.74 22.61 13.37
C LYS A 116 17.12 22.21 13.86
N ASN A 117 17.16 21.29 14.84
CA ASN A 117 18.39 20.76 15.43
C ASN A 117 19.35 21.84 15.97
N VAL A 118 18.78 22.93 16.50
CA VAL A 118 19.53 24.04 17.11
C VAL A 118 18.79 24.54 18.35
N THR A 119 19.55 25.01 19.33
CA THR A 119 19.07 25.71 20.53
C THR A 119 19.31 27.20 20.34
N LEU A 120 18.34 28.03 20.68
CA LEU A 120 18.38 29.47 20.46
C LEU A 120 18.04 30.21 21.76
N HIS A 121 18.72 31.33 22.00
CA HIS A 121 18.27 32.32 22.97
C HIS A 121 17.73 33.53 22.22
N VAL A 122 16.42 33.79 22.34
CA VAL A 122 15.75 34.93 21.72
C VAL A 122 15.74 36.10 22.71
N ASN A 123 16.15 37.28 22.25
CA ASN A 123 16.19 38.49 23.07
C ASN A 123 15.41 39.62 22.39
N PHE A 124 14.31 40.03 23.02
CA PHE A 124 13.53 41.21 22.62
C PHE A 124 13.88 42.45 23.43
N GLY A 125 14.68 42.31 24.50
CA GLY A 125 15.14 43.39 25.38
C GLY A 125 16.35 44.16 24.81
N PRO A 126 17.17 44.80 25.66
CA PRO A 126 18.30 45.62 25.20
C PRO A 126 19.24 44.88 24.25
N ALA A 127 19.75 45.60 23.23
CA ALA A 127 20.65 45.05 22.23
C ALA A 127 21.88 44.39 22.87
N LYS A 128 22.25 43.21 22.37
CA LYS A 128 23.38 42.41 22.89
C LYS A 128 24.67 42.60 22.10
N ALA A 129 24.59 43.26 20.95
CA ALA A 129 25.71 43.70 20.15
C ALA A 129 25.56 45.19 19.85
N THR A 130 26.68 45.89 19.68
CA THR A 130 26.69 47.30 19.31
C THR A 130 26.32 47.41 17.82
N LEU A 131 25.24 48.12 17.51
CA LEU A 131 24.84 48.42 16.13
C LEU A 131 25.36 49.81 15.71
N PRO A 132 25.63 50.03 14.40
CA PRO A 132 26.14 51.32 13.91
C PRO A 132 25.11 52.46 13.91
N PHE A 133 23.93 52.23 14.49
CA PHE A 133 22.82 53.18 14.59
C PHE A 133 22.03 52.93 15.87
N VAL A 134 21.17 53.88 16.22
CA VAL A 134 20.21 53.74 17.32
C VAL A 134 18.90 53.19 16.75
N CYS A 135 18.45 52.05 17.27
CA CYS A 135 17.13 51.48 16.96
C CYS A 135 16.39 51.11 18.26
N ARG A 136 15.06 51.12 18.21
CA ARG A 136 14.23 50.61 19.32
C ARG A 136 14.16 49.09 19.25
N MET A 137 14.24 48.45 20.40
CA MET A 137 14.02 47.00 20.54
C MET A 137 12.53 46.74 20.77
N MET A 138 12.06 45.52 20.44
CA MET A 138 10.64 45.16 20.59
C MET A 138 10.11 45.28 22.03
N HIS A 139 10.95 45.09 23.04
CA HIS A 139 10.57 45.27 24.45
C HIS A 139 10.19 46.73 24.79
N ASP A 140 10.74 47.69 24.04
CA ASP A 140 10.49 49.12 24.20
C ASP A 140 9.53 49.63 23.09
N ALA A 141 8.82 48.74 22.39
CA ALA A 141 7.81 49.13 21.40
C ALA A 141 6.67 49.90 22.06
N SER A 142 6.16 50.93 21.39
CA SER A 142 5.05 51.72 21.93
C SER A 142 3.73 50.93 21.84
N ALA A 143 2.79 51.17 22.75
CA ALA A 143 1.47 50.53 22.69
C ALA A 143 0.68 50.86 21.41
N GLU A 144 1.04 51.93 20.69
CA GLU A 144 0.45 52.29 19.40
C GLU A 144 1.01 51.45 18.25
N ASP A 145 2.21 50.87 18.41
CA ASP A 145 2.93 50.10 17.39
C ASP A 145 2.83 48.57 17.57
N VAL A 146 2.21 48.09 18.66
CA VAL A 146 2.03 46.66 18.95
C VAL A 146 0.61 46.33 19.37
N GLU A 147 0.09 45.24 18.81
CA GLU A 147 -1.18 44.63 19.20
C GLU A 147 -0.92 43.34 20.00
N VAL A 148 -1.59 43.17 21.14
CA VAL A 148 -1.56 41.90 21.89
C VAL A 148 -2.64 40.99 21.34
N ALA A 149 -2.25 40.06 20.46
CA ALA A 149 -3.17 39.06 19.94
C ALA A 149 -3.67 38.13 21.07
N PRO A 150 -4.99 37.82 21.12
CA PRO A 150 -5.49 36.81 22.03
C PRO A 150 -4.89 35.43 21.71
N PRO A 151 -4.67 34.56 22.71
CA PRO A 151 -4.19 33.21 22.45
C PRO A 151 -5.16 32.47 21.52
N MET A 152 -4.66 31.85 20.44
CA MET A 152 -5.47 31.04 19.51
C MET A 152 -6.26 29.92 20.21
N ASP A 153 -5.83 29.52 21.40
CA ASP A 153 -6.39 28.41 22.18
C ASP A 153 -7.73 28.75 22.88
N GLN A 154 -8.21 30.00 22.76
CA GLN A 154 -9.46 30.44 23.36
C GLN A 154 -10.64 30.29 22.37
N THR A 155 -10.92 29.06 21.94
CA THR A 155 -12.29 28.78 21.48
C THR A 155 -13.19 28.80 22.72
N GLU A 156 -14.01 29.85 22.84
CA GLU A 156 -15.09 29.88 23.83
C GLU A 156 -16.06 28.73 23.51
N GLY A 157 -16.02 27.66 24.31
CA GLY A 157 -16.87 26.47 24.13
C GLY A 157 -16.11 25.22 23.68
N LYS A 158 -16.86 24.29 23.07
CA LYS A 158 -16.33 23.01 22.57
C LYS A 158 -15.60 23.23 21.25
N CYS A 159 -14.43 22.60 21.09
CA CYS A 159 -13.73 22.57 19.81
C CYS A 159 -14.41 21.57 18.86
N ASN A 160 -14.32 21.77 17.55
CA ASN A 160 -14.92 20.84 16.59
C ASN A 160 -13.90 19.77 16.16
N ILE A 161 -14.36 18.53 16.05
CA ILE A 161 -13.64 17.49 15.29
C ILE A 161 -14.56 16.93 14.22
N VAL A 162 -14.12 17.04 12.97
CA VAL A 162 -14.89 16.67 11.79
C VAL A 162 -14.31 15.39 11.18
N PHE A 163 -15.18 14.41 10.92
CA PHE A 163 -14.87 13.13 10.29
C PHE A 163 -15.51 13.08 8.90
N PRO A 164 -14.77 13.35 7.81
CA PRO A 164 -15.25 13.12 6.46
C PRO A 164 -15.44 11.64 6.19
N VAL A 165 -16.64 11.26 5.76
CA VAL A 165 -17.02 9.89 5.43
C VAL A 165 -17.50 9.84 3.98
N GLY A 166 -16.83 9.06 3.14
CA GLY A 166 -17.29 8.79 1.80
C GLY A 166 -16.49 7.66 1.17
N LEU A 167 -16.88 7.22 -0.02
CA LEU A 167 -16.25 6.06 -0.66
C LEU A 167 -14.87 6.42 -1.23
N PRO A 168 -13.94 5.45 -1.32
CA PRO A 168 -12.65 5.68 -1.98
C PRO A 168 -12.82 6.15 -3.43
N ASP A 169 -11.97 7.06 -3.86
CA ASP A 169 -11.90 7.63 -5.21
C ASP A 169 -13.18 8.40 -5.60
N THR A 170 -13.91 8.93 -4.61
CA THR A 170 -15.11 9.76 -4.83
C THR A 170 -14.93 11.24 -4.52
N GLY A 171 -13.68 11.70 -4.38
CA GLY A 171 -13.34 13.11 -4.19
C GLY A 171 -13.24 13.58 -2.73
N ILE A 172 -13.14 12.67 -1.76
CA ILE A 172 -13.10 13.04 -0.33
C ILE A 172 -11.90 13.92 0.01
N PHE A 173 -10.73 13.64 -0.59
CA PHE A 173 -9.53 14.42 -0.35
C PHE A 173 -9.58 15.82 -0.97
N ASP A 174 -10.25 15.98 -2.11
CA ASP A 174 -10.46 17.29 -2.74
C ASP A 174 -11.46 18.12 -1.92
N TRP A 175 -12.55 17.49 -1.43
CA TRP A 175 -13.44 18.13 -0.46
C TRP A 175 -12.72 18.54 0.81
N ALA A 176 -11.82 17.71 1.33
CA ALA A 176 -11.07 18.02 2.54
C ALA A 176 -10.18 19.25 2.33
N ASN A 177 -9.56 19.39 1.17
CA ASN A 177 -8.76 20.56 0.81
C ASN A 177 -9.63 21.82 0.74
N ASP A 178 -10.76 21.76 0.04
CA ASP A 178 -11.75 22.86 -0.05
C ASP A 178 -12.30 23.27 1.33
N PHE A 179 -12.57 22.28 2.19
CA PHE A 179 -13.00 22.52 3.56
C PHE A 179 -11.94 23.27 4.38
N LEU A 180 -10.67 22.84 4.32
CA LEU A 180 -9.58 23.48 5.05
C LEU A 180 -9.31 24.90 4.55
N GLU A 181 -9.45 25.15 3.25
CA GLU A 181 -9.33 26.49 2.65
C GLU A 181 -10.44 27.43 3.15
N LYS A 182 -11.69 26.95 3.18
CA LYS A 182 -12.84 27.71 3.69
C LYS A 182 -12.85 27.87 5.20
N HIS A 183 -12.12 27.02 5.93
CA HIS A 183 -12.09 26.98 7.38
C HIS A 183 -10.63 26.98 7.91
N PRO A 184 -9.89 28.10 7.78
CA PRO A 184 -8.47 28.18 8.14
C PRO A 184 -8.16 27.95 9.64
N GLY A 185 -9.19 27.89 10.49
CA GLY A 185 -9.06 27.53 11.91
C GLY A 185 -9.05 26.02 12.20
N TYR A 186 -9.17 25.16 11.19
CA TYR A 186 -9.09 23.70 11.31
C TYR A 186 -7.69 23.20 10.98
N ILE A 187 -7.25 22.20 11.74
CA ILE A 187 -5.99 21.48 11.51
C ILE A 187 -6.32 20.08 11.02
N GLU A 188 -5.74 19.68 9.90
CA GLU A 188 -5.86 18.31 9.41
C GLU A 188 -5.16 17.33 10.36
N LEU A 189 -5.73 16.14 10.57
CA LEU A 189 -5.09 15.02 11.23
C LEU A 189 -5.10 13.86 10.25
N SER A 190 -3.96 13.65 9.59
CA SER A 190 -3.76 12.61 8.59
C SER A 190 -2.27 12.32 8.41
N ASP A 191 -1.97 11.19 7.79
CA ASP A 191 -0.59 10.85 7.43
C ASP A 191 -0.08 11.70 6.25
N ARG A 192 -0.94 12.13 5.31
CA ARG A 192 -0.53 13.05 4.24
C ARG A 192 -0.09 14.42 4.77
N MET A 193 -0.72 14.92 5.83
CA MET A 193 -0.28 16.15 6.49
C MET A 193 1.11 15.97 7.12
N ILE A 194 1.36 14.84 7.81
CA ILE A 194 2.67 14.56 8.42
C ILE A 194 3.76 14.51 7.34
N GLN A 195 3.46 13.86 6.21
CA GLN A 195 4.36 13.80 5.07
C GLN A 195 4.66 15.19 4.50
N ASP A 196 3.64 16.02 4.27
CA ASP A 196 3.79 17.40 3.79
C ASP A 196 4.65 18.24 4.76
N TRP A 197 4.35 18.17 6.06
CA TRP A 197 5.13 18.84 7.10
C TRP A 197 6.59 18.40 7.12
N ALA A 198 6.86 17.10 6.94
CA ALA A 198 8.22 16.57 6.88
C ALA A 198 8.99 17.15 5.69
N VAL A 199 8.36 17.20 4.50
CA VAL A 199 8.95 17.78 3.28
C VAL A 199 9.20 19.28 3.46
N LYS A 200 8.22 20.03 3.96
CA LYS A 200 8.35 21.47 4.26
C LYS A 200 9.44 21.78 5.30
N SER A 201 9.67 20.84 6.22
CA SER A 201 10.76 20.86 7.19
C SER A 201 12.12 20.47 6.60
N GLY A 202 12.23 20.34 5.28
CA GLY A 202 13.46 20.08 4.55
C GLY A 202 13.91 18.62 4.54
N LEU A 203 13.01 17.67 4.83
CA LEU A 203 13.29 16.26 4.60
C LEU A 203 13.05 15.91 3.13
N TYR A 204 13.95 15.11 2.58
CA TYR A 204 13.84 14.63 1.21
C TYR A 204 13.12 13.29 1.17
N ARG A 205 12.29 13.09 0.14
CA ARG A 205 11.67 11.82 -0.20
C ARG A 205 11.50 11.68 -1.71
N SER A 206 11.27 10.45 -2.17
CA SER A 206 10.76 10.21 -3.53
C SER A 206 9.37 10.85 -3.70
N LYS A 207 9.07 11.27 -4.94
CA LYS A 207 7.75 11.78 -5.31
C LYS A 207 6.70 10.67 -5.45
N GLU A 208 7.11 9.41 -5.46
CA GLU A 208 6.19 8.28 -5.53
C GLU A 208 5.29 8.22 -4.29
N GLN A 209 3.98 8.06 -4.55
CA GLN A 209 2.94 8.02 -3.54
C GLN A 209 2.11 6.75 -3.71
N SER A 210 1.93 6.00 -2.63
CA SER A 210 1.20 4.72 -2.64
C SER A 210 -0.31 4.89 -2.55
N SER A 211 -0.77 5.84 -1.73
CA SER A 211 -2.18 6.22 -1.60
C SER A 211 -2.33 7.59 -0.95
N ASN A 212 -3.51 8.22 -1.08
CA ASN A 212 -3.80 9.49 -0.40
C ASN A 212 -4.08 9.32 1.11
N ASP A 213 -4.69 8.19 1.51
CA ASP A 213 -5.06 7.92 2.92
C ASP A 213 -3.85 7.56 3.78
N LYS A 214 -3.09 6.55 3.34
CA LYS A 214 -1.90 6.01 4.03
C LYS A 214 -0.68 6.08 3.13
N PRO A 215 -0.14 7.27 2.89
CA PRO A 215 1.05 7.41 2.08
C PRO A 215 2.28 6.86 2.80
N GLU A 216 3.15 6.17 2.08
CA GLU A 216 4.40 5.68 2.66
C GLU A 216 5.31 6.85 3.03
N MET A 217 5.87 6.85 4.26
CA MET A 217 6.72 7.94 4.75
C MET A 217 8.12 7.93 4.10
N ASN A 218 8.78 6.77 4.04
CA ASN A 218 10.05 6.53 3.32
C ASN A 218 11.09 7.67 3.43
N PHE A 219 11.22 8.30 4.60
CA PHE A 219 12.19 9.37 4.84
C PHE A 219 13.56 8.80 5.26
N GLY A 220 13.65 7.49 5.53
CA GLY A 220 14.85 6.84 6.07
C GLY A 220 15.06 7.14 7.55
N ILE A 221 14.01 7.61 8.24
CA ILE A 221 14.00 7.94 9.66
C ILE A 221 13.08 6.93 10.35
N PRO A 222 13.60 6.03 11.20
CA PRO A 222 12.82 4.93 11.75
C PRO A 222 11.50 5.35 12.39
N LEU A 223 11.50 6.41 13.20
CA LEU A 223 10.30 6.90 13.91
C LEU A 223 9.26 7.58 12.99
N MET A 224 9.67 8.02 11.79
CA MET A 224 8.74 8.49 10.76
C MET A 224 8.19 7.31 9.97
N ASP A 225 9.08 6.39 9.58
CA ASP A 225 8.77 5.27 8.70
C ASP A 225 7.96 4.16 9.40
N ASP A 226 8.02 4.05 10.72
CA ASP A 226 7.23 3.11 11.54
C ASP A 226 5.90 3.70 12.06
N MET A 227 5.53 4.91 11.60
CA MET A 227 4.31 5.62 11.98
C MET A 227 4.23 6.06 13.45
N SER A 228 5.34 6.04 14.20
CA SER A 228 5.36 6.48 15.61
C SER A 228 4.91 7.94 15.76
N VAL A 229 5.28 8.83 14.83
CA VAL A 229 4.85 10.24 14.86
C VAL A 229 3.33 10.38 14.74
N SER A 230 2.69 9.62 13.84
CA SER A 230 1.23 9.59 13.70
C SER A 230 0.56 9.12 14.99
N GLN A 231 1.11 8.08 15.63
CA GLN A 231 0.60 7.60 16.93
C GLN A 231 0.72 8.65 18.04
N VAL A 232 1.84 9.37 18.13
CA VAL A 232 2.03 10.45 19.11
C VAL A 232 1.05 11.59 18.87
N LEU A 233 0.91 12.05 17.63
CA LEU A 233 -0.04 13.11 17.27
C LEU A 233 -1.49 12.72 17.62
N SER A 234 -1.89 11.47 17.34
CA SER A 234 -3.22 10.97 17.67
C SER A 234 -3.52 10.94 19.18
N LYS A 235 -2.49 10.91 20.03
CA LYS A 235 -2.61 10.95 21.50
C LYS A 235 -2.56 12.37 22.05
N LEU A 236 -1.85 13.28 21.39
CA LEU A 236 -1.71 14.67 21.80
C LEU A 236 -2.88 15.54 21.33
N ALA A 237 -3.40 15.31 20.12
CA ALA A 237 -4.46 16.13 19.54
C ALA A 237 -5.70 16.30 20.47
N PRO A 238 -6.20 15.26 21.17
CA PRO A 238 -7.32 15.44 22.10
C PRO A 238 -7.04 16.32 23.32
N ALA A 239 -5.76 16.55 23.67
CA ALA A 239 -5.39 17.44 24.76
C ALA A 239 -5.28 18.92 24.31
N LEU A 240 -5.29 19.17 23.00
CA LEU A 240 -5.16 20.50 22.41
C LEU A 240 -6.56 21.08 22.11
N ARG A 241 -6.84 22.29 22.57
CA ARG A 241 -8.11 22.99 22.31
C ARG A 241 -8.14 23.63 20.93
N ARG A 242 -8.18 22.79 19.89
CA ARG A 242 -8.16 23.21 18.48
C ARG A 242 -9.23 22.49 17.67
N ASN A 243 -9.65 23.10 16.57
CA ASN A 243 -10.56 22.44 15.63
C ASN A 243 -9.75 21.48 14.74
N PHE A 244 -10.26 20.26 14.54
CA PHE A 244 -9.57 19.22 13.78
C PHE A 244 -10.43 18.67 12.64
N LEU A 245 -9.79 18.36 11.52
CA LEU A 245 -10.34 17.55 10.46
C LEU A 245 -9.62 16.19 10.48
N PHE A 246 -10.29 15.13 10.93
CA PHE A 246 -9.71 13.79 11.01
C PHE A 246 -9.85 13.06 9.67
N LEU A 247 -8.86 13.20 8.80
CA LEU A 247 -8.89 12.70 7.43
C LEU A 247 -8.17 11.37 7.31
N GLU A 248 -8.85 10.32 7.78
CA GLU A 248 -8.43 8.93 7.71
C GLU A 248 -9.57 8.15 7.05
N LEU A 249 -9.59 8.12 5.72
CA LEU A 249 -10.67 7.60 4.88
C LEU A 249 -11.10 6.18 5.29
N ARG A 250 -10.14 5.25 5.40
CA ARG A 250 -10.45 3.87 5.80
C ARG A 250 -11.03 3.83 7.22
N ALA A 251 -10.39 4.52 8.17
CA ALA A 251 -10.84 4.53 9.56
C ALA A 251 -12.22 5.15 9.72
N ASN A 252 -12.53 6.17 8.91
CA ASN A 252 -13.82 6.86 8.88
C ASN A 252 -14.93 6.01 8.27
N LEU A 253 -14.61 4.97 7.49
CA LEU A 253 -15.60 4.01 6.97
C LEU A 253 -15.78 2.80 7.88
N VAL A 254 -14.90 2.54 8.84
CA VAL A 254 -14.97 1.34 9.70
C VAL A 254 -15.48 1.70 11.11
N THR A 255 -16.62 1.15 11.51
CA THR A 255 -17.30 1.45 12.79
C THR A 255 -16.41 1.30 14.02
N SER A 256 -15.60 0.24 14.09
CA SER A 256 -14.72 0.01 15.24
C SER A 256 -13.61 1.07 15.34
N GLU A 257 -13.06 1.50 14.20
CA GLU A 257 -11.97 2.49 14.16
C GLU A 257 -12.48 3.91 14.45
N ARG A 258 -13.68 4.25 13.95
CA ARG A 258 -14.37 5.48 14.37
C ARG A 258 -14.62 5.50 15.88
N SER A 259 -15.20 4.44 16.42
CA SER A 259 -15.50 4.32 17.85
C SER A 259 -14.25 4.46 18.73
N ASP A 260 -13.13 3.87 18.29
CA ASP A 260 -11.85 3.99 19.00
C ASP A 260 -11.26 5.40 18.94
N THR A 261 -11.49 6.13 17.85
CA THR A 261 -11.05 7.52 17.71
C THR A 261 -11.93 8.46 18.53
N LEU A 262 -13.26 8.32 18.44
CA LEU A 262 -14.22 9.11 19.22
C LEU A 262 -13.99 8.99 20.73
N ARG A 263 -13.59 7.81 21.21
CA ARG A 263 -13.25 7.59 22.63
C ARG A 263 -12.08 8.43 23.13
N ARG A 264 -11.19 8.90 22.24
CA ARG A 264 -10.05 9.75 22.60
C ARG A 264 -10.45 11.21 22.74
N PHE A 265 -11.42 11.67 21.96
CA PHE A 265 -11.92 13.04 21.99
C PHE A 265 -13.06 13.16 23.01
N GLY A 266 -12.71 13.69 24.20
CA GLY A 266 -13.64 13.83 25.32
C GLY A 266 -14.71 14.91 25.11
N SER A 267 -15.46 15.22 26.18
CA SER A 267 -16.60 16.16 26.17
C SER A 267 -16.26 17.61 25.79
N GLY A 268 -14.96 17.96 25.76
CA GLY A 268 -14.47 19.24 25.27
C GLY A 268 -14.58 19.41 23.75
N PHE A 269 -14.93 18.35 23.02
CA PHE A 269 -15.11 18.37 21.57
C PHE A 269 -16.58 18.16 21.18
N HIS A 270 -16.96 18.83 20.09
CA HIS A 270 -18.16 18.54 19.32
C HIS A 270 -17.75 17.67 18.13
N ARG A 271 -18.25 16.43 18.11
CA ARG A 271 -17.85 15.39 17.16
C ARG A 271 -18.86 15.32 16.04
N VAL A 272 -18.43 15.69 14.85
CA VAL A 272 -19.28 15.81 13.66
C VAL A 272 -18.81 14.82 12.60
N ALA A 273 -19.69 13.94 12.13
CA ALA A 273 -19.44 13.19 10.91
C ALA A 273 -20.08 13.92 9.72
N ARG A 274 -19.33 14.12 8.64
CA ARG A 274 -19.85 14.68 7.38
C ARG A 274 -19.79 13.60 6.31
N VAL A 275 -20.96 13.19 5.82
CA VAL A 275 -21.12 12.11 4.84
C VAL A 275 -21.26 12.70 3.44
N MET A 276 -20.33 12.33 2.57
CA MET A 276 -20.26 12.73 1.15
C MET A 276 -20.32 11.47 0.30
N MET A 277 -21.53 11.08 -0.13
CA MET A 277 -21.75 9.92 -1.01
C MET A 277 -22.84 10.24 -2.03
N GLY A 278 -22.70 9.70 -3.24
CA GLY A 278 -23.63 9.90 -4.33
C GLY A 278 -23.34 11.16 -5.14
N GLU A 279 -24.39 11.74 -5.73
CA GLU A 279 -24.25 12.94 -6.55
C GLU A 279 -23.92 14.17 -5.67
N PRO A 280 -22.79 14.87 -5.93
CA PRO A 280 -22.39 16.01 -5.10
C PRO A 280 -23.30 17.23 -5.24
N SER A 281 -23.18 18.14 -4.27
CA SER A 281 -23.84 19.44 -4.30
C SER A 281 -23.38 20.29 -5.50
N ALA A 282 -24.22 21.22 -5.95
CA ALA A 282 -23.87 22.14 -7.04
C ALA A 282 -22.60 22.96 -6.72
N SER A 283 -22.44 23.39 -5.47
CA SER A 283 -21.24 24.12 -5.04
C SER A 283 -19.97 23.28 -5.18
N TYR A 284 -20.04 21.98 -4.86
CA TYR A 284 -18.90 21.08 -4.98
C TYR A 284 -18.56 20.76 -6.44
N LYS A 285 -19.56 20.66 -7.32
CA LYS A 285 -19.32 20.49 -8.76
C LYS A 285 -18.51 21.64 -9.36
N GLU A 286 -18.72 22.88 -8.90
CA GLU A 286 -17.89 24.03 -9.33
C GLU A 286 -16.46 23.96 -8.80
N VAL A 287 -16.26 23.45 -7.58
CA VAL A 287 -14.92 23.19 -7.04
C VAL A 287 -14.19 22.17 -7.94
N VAL A 288 -14.85 21.07 -8.29
CA VAL A 288 -14.26 20.04 -9.17
C VAL A 288 -13.90 20.61 -10.54
N ARG A 289 -14.76 21.44 -11.14
CA ARG A 289 -14.48 22.13 -12.41
C ARG A 289 -13.26 23.05 -12.31
N THR A 290 -13.15 23.79 -11.20
CA THR A 290 -12.00 24.67 -10.93
C THR A 290 -10.72 23.86 -10.81
N LEU A 291 -10.76 22.71 -10.12
CA LEU A 291 -9.61 21.82 -9.99
C LEU A 291 -9.20 21.18 -11.32
N ILE A 292 -10.15 20.75 -12.15
CA ILE A 292 -9.84 20.21 -13.49
C ILE A 292 -9.15 21.26 -14.36
N LEU A 293 -9.63 22.51 -14.32
CA LEU A 293 -8.98 23.62 -15.02
C LEU A 293 -7.57 23.89 -14.51
N ALA A 294 -7.36 23.82 -13.18
CA ALA A 294 -6.04 23.97 -12.58
C ALA A 294 -5.08 22.83 -12.96
N ASP A 295 -5.55 21.57 -12.95
CA ASP A 295 -4.77 20.41 -13.38
C ASP A 295 -4.35 20.55 -14.85
N LYS A 296 -5.28 20.94 -15.72
CA LYS A 296 -4.97 21.24 -17.14
C LYS A 296 -3.95 22.35 -17.31
N ALA A 297 -4.08 23.44 -16.55
CA ALA A 297 -3.13 24.53 -16.59
C ALA A 297 -1.72 24.07 -16.16
N ALA A 298 -1.64 23.25 -15.11
CA ALA A 298 -0.40 22.68 -14.62
C ALA A 298 0.24 21.71 -15.64
N ASP A 299 -0.56 20.87 -16.31
CA ASP A 299 -0.09 19.97 -17.36
C ASP A 299 0.45 20.74 -18.57
N LEU A 300 -0.25 21.79 -19.01
CA LEU A 300 0.21 22.68 -20.07
C LEU A 300 1.52 23.39 -19.69
N GLU A 301 1.65 23.87 -18.45
CA GLU A 301 2.88 24.51 -17.97
C GLU A 301 4.04 23.51 -17.87
N ALA A 302 3.77 22.29 -17.40
CA ALA A 302 4.77 21.23 -17.33
C ALA A 302 5.25 20.81 -18.73
N GLU A 303 4.36 20.74 -19.71
CA GLU A 303 4.69 20.48 -21.11
C GLU A 303 5.50 21.63 -21.72
N ARG A 304 5.13 22.89 -21.44
CA ARG A 304 5.90 24.07 -21.86
C ARG A 304 7.31 24.05 -21.28
N GLU A 305 7.45 23.73 -20.00
CA GLU A 305 8.76 23.64 -19.35
C GLU A 305 9.58 22.47 -19.89
N ARG A 306 8.98 21.30 -20.15
CA ARG A 306 9.66 20.19 -20.84
C ARG A 306 10.19 20.61 -22.21
N ARG A 307 9.37 21.28 -23.02
CA ARG A 307 9.80 21.82 -24.32
C ARG A 307 10.91 22.84 -24.19
N ARG A 308 10.89 23.69 -23.15
CA ARG A 308 11.94 24.68 -22.88
C ARG A 308 13.26 24.02 -22.49
N ILE A 309 13.22 22.96 -21.68
CA ILE A 309 14.39 22.17 -21.29
C ILE A 309 14.97 21.43 -22.50
N GLU A 310 14.11 20.83 -23.34
CA GLU A 310 14.51 20.13 -24.56
C GLU A 310 15.09 21.07 -25.63
N ALA A 311 14.57 22.30 -25.74
CA ALA A 311 15.09 23.32 -26.65
C ALA A 311 16.51 23.82 -26.29
N GLY A 312 16.98 23.55 -25.06
CA GLY A 312 18.30 23.92 -24.57
C GLY A 312 18.52 25.44 -24.44
N PRO A 313 19.64 25.88 -23.85
CA PRO A 313 19.98 27.30 -23.80
C PRO A 313 20.21 27.81 -25.23
N ARG A 314 19.40 28.78 -25.68
CA ARG A 314 19.71 29.57 -26.89
C ARG A 314 21.09 30.18 -26.68
N LYS A 315 22.07 29.76 -27.48
CA LYS A 315 23.33 30.50 -27.63
C LYS A 315 22.97 31.82 -28.28
N GLU A 316 23.11 32.91 -27.53
CA GLU A 316 23.21 34.24 -28.12
C GLU A 316 24.56 34.30 -28.85
N ASP A 317 24.57 33.83 -30.09
CA ASP A 317 25.63 34.18 -31.04
C ASP A 317 25.17 35.38 -31.86
N THR A 318 25.95 36.44 -31.71
CA THR A 318 26.08 37.65 -32.50
C THR A 318 25.93 37.43 -34.02
N GLU A 319 25.36 38.45 -34.66
CA GLU A 319 25.47 38.85 -36.08
C GLU A 319 24.72 38.06 -37.18
N GLU A 320 23.71 38.78 -37.71
CA GLU A 320 23.47 39.06 -39.13
C GLU A 320 23.38 37.88 -40.11
N SER A 321 22.15 37.46 -40.43
CA SER A 321 21.80 37.15 -41.83
C SER A 321 20.31 37.34 -42.10
N THR A 322 20.06 38.16 -43.12
CA THR A 322 18.80 38.49 -43.78
C THR A 322 18.33 37.36 -44.69
N GLU A 323 17.11 36.85 -44.48
CA GLU A 323 15.97 36.86 -45.43
C GLU A 323 14.88 35.83 -45.06
N PRO A 324 13.60 36.09 -45.39
CA PRO A 324 12.45 35.51 -44.70
C PRO A 324 11.97 34.20 -45.35
N LYS A 325 11.61 33.21 -44.52
CA LYS A 325 10.72 32.11 -44.92
C LYS A 325 9.37 32.30 -44.23
N VAL A 326 8.37 32.56 -45.06
CA VAL A 326 6.95 32.66 -44.69
C VAL A 326 6.34 31.26 -44.61
N ALA A 327 5.33 31.16 -43.75
CA ALA A 327 4.39 30.06 -43.53
C ALA A 327 4.81 29.03 -42.46
N ASP A 328 5.08 29.52 -41.24
CA ASP A 328 4.55 28.84 -40.07
C ASP A 328 3.02 28.92 -40.15
N ALA A 329 2.39 27.76 -40.31
CA ALA A 329 0.99 27.62 -39.94
C ALA A 329 0.93 27.76 -38.42
N GLU A 330 0.66 28.98 -37.96
CA GLU A 330 0.08 29.22 -36.64
C GLU A 330 -1.23 28.43 -36.57
N VAL A 331 -1.14 27.18 -36.13
CA VAL A 331 -2.21 26.62 -35.33
C VAL A 331 -2.05 27.27 -33.96
N GLU A 332 -2.64 28.46 -33.79
CA GLU A 332 -3.12 28.89 -32.49
C GLU A 332 -4.16 27.85 -32.05
N VAL A 333 -3.69 26.71 -31.54
CA VAL A 333 -4.50 25.93 -30.60
C VAL A 333 -4.73 26.90 -29.46
N GLN A 334 -6.00 27.19 -29.17
CA GLN A 334 -6.37 27.97 -27.99
C GLN A 334 -5.77 27.28 -26.76
N ASP A 335 -4.61 27.75 -26.34
CA ASP A 335 -3.76 27.18 -25.29
C ASP A 335 -4.26 27.64 -23.90
N THR A 336 -5.57 27.89 -23.81
CA THR A 336 -6.26 28.24 -22.57
C THR A 336 -6.94 26.98 -22.05
N PRO A 337 -6.73 26.61 -20.78
CA PRO A 337 -7.39 25.47 -20.17
C PRO A 337 -8.91 25.71 -20.27
N ALA A 338 -9.59 24.82 -21.00
CA ALA A 338 -11.04 24.84 -21.16
C ALA A 338 -11.61 23.46 -20.80
N LEU A 339 -12.79 23.47 -20.19
CA LEU A 339 -13.52 22.25 -19.87
C LEU A 339 -14.14 21.66 -21.14
N THR A 340 -14.09 20.34 -21.27
CA THR A 340 -14.86 19.59 -22.26
C THR A 340 -16.27 19.31 -21.72
N GLU A 341 -17.24 19.02 -22.59
CA GLU A 341 -18.60 18.63 -22.16
C GLU A 341 -18.62 17.39 -21.25
N GLU A 342 -17.62 16.50 -21.38
CA GLU A 342 -17.45 15.34 -20.50
C GLU A 342 -16.94 15.78 -19.12
N GLU A 343 -15.98 16.70 -19.07
CA GLU A 343 -15.44 17.25 -17.82
C GLU A 343 -16.44 18.11 -17.06
N GLU A 344 -17.33 18.83 -17.75
CA GLU A 344 -18.41 19.58 -17.10
C GLU A 344 -19.39 18.69 -16.34
N LYS A 345 -19.50 17.42 -16.75
CA LYS A 345 -20.33 16.39 -16.12
C LYS A 345 -19.58 15.58 -15.07
N MET A 346 -18.24 15.66 -15.01
CA MET A 346 -17.46 14.93 -14.02
C MET A 346 -17.75 15.47 -12.61
N CYS A 347 -18.09 14.54 -11.71
CA CYS A 347 -18.33 14.85 -10.29
C CYS A 347 -17.06 14.67 -9.44
N VAL A 348 -16.01 14.09 -10.01
CA VAL A 348 -14.72 13.82 -9.38
C VAL A 348 -13.66 13.93 -10.48
N ARG A 349 -12.53 14.58 -10.20
CA ARG A 349 -11.40 14.63 -11.13
C ARG A 349 -10.63 13.31 -11.12
N LYS A 350 -9.90 13.00 -12.18
CA LYS A 350 -9.04 11.82 -12.22
C LYS A 350 -7.77 12.10 -11.41
N SER A 351 -7.49 11.25 -10.43
CA SER A 351 -6.23 11.25 -9.68
C SER A 351 -5.35 10.10 -10.12
N GLU A 352 -4.05 10.34 -10.29
CA GLU A 352 -3.06 9.27 -10.52
C GLU A 352 -2.82 8.43 -9.27
N VAL A 353 -2.97 9.05 -8.09
CA VAL A 353 -2.79 8.40 -6.79
C VAL A 353 -4.15 7.90 -6.30
N PRO A 354 -4.30 6.59 -6.03
CA PRO A 354 -5.55 6.06 -5.49
C PRO A 354 -5.74 6.48 -4.03
N ASP A 355 -6.98 6.56 -3.58
CA ASP A 355 -7.26 6.92 -2.19
C ASP A 355 -6.83 5.82 -1.20
N LEU A 356 -7.03 4.56 -1.57
CA LEU A 356 -6.60 3.38 -0.83
C LEU A 356 -5.77 2.46 -1.72
N THR A 357 -4.74 1.83 -1.15
CA THR A 357 -4.02 0.76 -1.84
C THR A 357 -4.97 -0.42 -2.11
N SER A 358 -4.75 -1.15 -3.20
CA SER A 358 -5.56 -2.34 -3.56
C SER A 358 -5.65 -3.36 -2.42
N SER A 359 -4.55 -3.56 -1.68
CA SER A 359 -4.51 -4.45 -0.51
C SER A 359 -5.33 -3.90 0.67
N ALA A 360 -5.20 -2.61 1.00
CA ALA A 360 -5.98 -1.99 2.08
C ALA A 360 -7.48 -2.01 1.79
N LEU A 361 -7.87 -1.71 0.55
CA LEU A 361 -9.25 -1.77 0.08
C LEU A 361 -9.79 -3.20 0.22
N SER A 362 -9.09 -4.19 -0.34
CA SER A 362 -9.52 -5.60 -0.35
C SER A 362 -9.73 -6.19 1.05
N ARG A 363 -8.96 -5.74 2.05
CA ARG A 363 -9.10 -6.19 3.44
C ARG A 363 -10.24 -5.56 4.22
N SER A 364 -10.70 -4.38 3.83
CA SER A 364 -11.57 -3.55 4.68
C SER A 364 -12.92 -3.20 4.07
N PHE A 365 -13.07 -3.23 2.75
CA PHE A 365 -14.29 -2.76 2.07
C PHE A 365 -15.58 -3.45 2.57
N ALA A 366 -15.50 -4.74 2.93
CA ALA A 366 -16.64 -5.49 3.44
C ALA A 366 -17.12 -5.04 4.84
N SER A 367 -16.27 -4.32 5.58
CA SER A 367 -16.57 -3.75 6.90
C SER A 367 -16.98 -2.27 6.85
N PHE A 368 -17.08 -1.68 5.66
CA PHE A 368 -17.47 -0.29 5.51
C PHE A 368 -18.92 -0.07 5.91
N ALA A 369 -19.15 0.94 6.74
CA ALA A 369 -20.44 1.29 7.31
C ALA A 369 -20.55 2.81 7.47
N LEU A 370 -21.77 3.34 7.36
CA LEU A 370 -22.05 4.75 7.65
C LEU A 370 -22.02 5.01 9.17
N PRO A 371 -21.62 6.23 9.58
CA PRO A 371 -21.65 6.63 10.99
C PRO A 371 -23.07 6.63 11.55
N THR A 372 -23.19 6.26 12.82
CA THR A 372 -24.44 6.29 13.57
C THR A 372 -24.29 7.09 14.86
N ALA A 373 -25.39 7.65 15.36
CA ALA A 373 -25.37 8.41 16.62
C ALA A 373 -24.93 7.55 17.83
N GLU A 374 -25.17 6.24 17.78
CA GLU A 374 -24.79 5.28 18.82
C GLU A 374 -23.27 5.17 19.02
N GLU A 375 -22.47 5.53 18.01
CA GLU A 375 -21.01 5.55 18.09
C GLU A 375 -20.47 6.71 18.93
N GLY A 376 -21.30 7.70 19.27
CA GLY A 376 -20.93 8.87 20.07
C GLY A 376 -20.66 10.14 19.26
N PHE A 377 -21.15 10.22 18.02
CA PHE A 377 -21.21 11.48 17.27
C PHE A 377 -22.26 12.42 17.87
N ASP A 378 -21.92 13.70 18.00
CA ASP A 378 -22.87 14.73 18.42
C ASP A 378 -23.72 15.21 17.22
N GLU A 379 -23.19 15.10 15.99
CA GLU A 379 -23.88 15.41 14.74
C GLU A 379 -23.43 14.46 13.62
N VAL A 380 -24.37 14.01 12.78
CA VAL A 380 -24.10 13.31 11.51
C VAL A 380 -24.79 14.08 10.39
N ALA A 381 -23.99 14.83 9.63
CA ALA A 381 -24.44 15.64 8.51
C ALA A 381 -24.30 14.87 7.19
N TYR A 382 -25.32 14.93 6.35
CA TYR A 382 -25.33 14.31 5.02
C TYR A 382 -25.29 15.43 3.96
N GLU A 383 -24.11 15.66 3.38
CA GLU A 383 -23.80 16.86 2.57
C GLU A 383 -24.31 16.76 1.13
N TRP A 384 -24.22 15.56 0.54
CA TRP A 384 -24.49 15.35 -0.89
C TRP A 384 -25.86 14.74 -1.13
N GLN A 385 -26.17 13.65 -0.43
CA GLN A 385 -27.43 12.93 -0.57
C GLN A 385 -27.99 12.55 0.80
N PRO A 386 -29.33 12.39 0.93
CA PRO A 386 -29.95 11.95 2.17
C PRO A 386 -29.47 10.57 2.65
N MET A 387 -29.58 10.34 3.96
CA MET A 387 -29.15 9.10 4.63
C MET A 387 -29.52 7.80 3.92
N GLU A 388 -30.78 7.65 3.51
CA GLU A 388 -31.29 6.41 2.89
C GLU A 388 -30.66 6.14 1.52
N GLN A 389 -30.33 7.19 0.76
CA GLN A 389 -29.63 7.05 -0.52
C GLN A 389 -28.18 6.65 -0.29
N CYS A 390 -27.49 7.29 0.66
CA CYS A 390 -26.13 6.92 1.04
C CYS A 390 -26.03 5.46 1.51
N LYS A 391 -27.00 4.98 2.31
CA LYS A 391 -27.06 3.57 2.75
C LYS A 391 -27.19 2.63 1.56
N SER A 392 -28.08 2.95 0.62
CA SER A 392 -28.32 2.14 -0.58
C SER A 392 -27.09 2.08 -1.48
N LEU A 393 -26.45 3.23 -1.72
CA LEU A 393 -25.21 3.34 -2.50
C LEU A 393 -24.07 2.57 -1.86
N LEU A 394 -23.87 2.69 -0.54
CA LEU A 394 -22.84 1.93 0.16
C LEU A 394 -23.07 0.42 0.03
N LYS A 395 -24.32 -0.04 0.22
CA LYS A 395 -24.67 -1.46 0.08
C LYS A 395 -24.41 -1.98 -1.33
N GLU A 396 -24.85 -1.24 -2.35
CA GLU A 396 -24.60 -1.59 -3.75
C GLU A 396 -23.11 -1.63 -4.07
N TRP A 397 -22.36 -0.62 -3.64
CA TRP A 397 -20.92 -0.54 -3.84
C TRP A 397 -20.17 -1.69 -3.15
N VAL A 398 -20.50 -2.02 -1.89
CA VAL A 398 -19.91 -3.16 -1.18
C VAL A 398 -20.25 -4.47 -1.91
N SER A 399 -21.49 -4.64 -2.35
CA SER A 399 -21.94 -5.83 -3.08
C SER A 399 -21.18 -5.99 -4.40
N ALA A 400 -21.08 -4.92 -5.20
CA ALA A 400 -20.31 -4.90 -6.43
C ALA A 400 -18.83 -5.23 -6.18
N ARG A 401 -18.23 -4.67 -5.13
CA ARG A 401 -16.85 -4.98 -4.74
C ARG A 401 -16.67 -6.41 -4.25
N LYS A 402 -17.64 -6.99 -3.54
CA LYS A 402 -17.60 -8.41 -3.14
C LYS A 402 -17.52 -9.34 -4.36
N LEU A 403 -18.17 -8.96 -5.48
CA LEU A 403 -18.12 -9.70 -6.74
C LEU A 403 -16.77 -9.55 -7.46
N THR A 404 -16.22 -8.33 -7.52
CA THR A 404 -15.01 -8.06 -8.31
C THR A 404 -13.71 -8.37 -7.58
N THR A 405 -13.68 -8.27 -6.26
CA THR A 405 -12.42 -8.25 -5.48
C THR A 405 -12.09 -9.62 -4.88
N ARG A 406 -10.83 -10.04 -4.97
CA ARG A 406 -10.32 -11.31 -4.40
C ARG A 406 -10.22 -11.24 -2.87
N VAL A 407 -10.46 -12.37 -2.20
CA VAL A 407 -10.18 -12.53 -0.76
C VAL A 407 -8.78 -13.09 -0.60
N GLU A 408 -7.81 -12.24 -0.30
CA GLU A 408 -6.40 -12.63 -0.26
C GLU A 408 -6.03 -13.44 1.00
N ASP A 409 -6.68 -13.14 2.12
CA ASP A 409 -6.34 -13.68 3.43
C ASP A 409 -7.03 -15.03 3.74
N LEU A 410 -7.81 -15.56 2.81
CA LEU A 410 -8.51 -16.85 2.95
C LEU A 410 -7.53 -18.00 3.21
N GLN A 411 -7.81 -18.83 4.20
CA GLN A 411 -7.00 -20.01 4.55
C GLN A 411 -7.86 -21.28 4.52
N PRO A 412 -7.30 -22.42 4.05
CA PRO A 412 -8.01 -23.68 4.09
C PRO A 412 -8.36 -24.10 5.52
N SER A 413 -9.64 -24.27 5.81
CA SER A 413 -10.10 -24.71 7.13
C SER A 413 -9.74 -26.16 7.44
N GLN A 414 -10.03 -26.57 8.68
CA GLN A 414 -9.89 -27.98 9.07
C GLN A 414 -10.84 -28.89 8.29
N TRP A 415 -12.02 -28.40 7.90
CA TRP A 415 -12.97 -29.15 7.06
C TRP A 415 -12.31 -29.50 5.73
N PHE A 416 -11.74 -28.52 5.02
CA PHE A 416 -11.06 -28.76 3.76
C PHE A 416 -9.89 -29.74 3.93
N LYS A 417 -9.04 -29.53 4.95
CA LYS A 417 -7.87 -30.38 5.19
C LYS A 417 -8.25 -31.85 5.39
N ASN A 418 -9.32 -32.13 6.14
CA ASN A 418 -9.80 -33.49 6.38
C ASN A 418 -10.34 -34.14 5.10
N HIS A 419 -11.16 -33.44 4.32
CA HIS A 419 -11.70 -33.96 3.07
C HIS A 419 -10.61 -34.16 2.02
N TRP A 420 -9.67 -33.22 1.93
CA TRP A 420 -8.51 -33.32 1.05
C TRP A 420 -7.63 -34.52 1.39
N GLN A 421 -7.35 -34.78 2.68
CA GLN A 421 -6.60 -35.97 3.11
C GLN A 421 -7.34 -37.27 2.79
N THR A 422 -8.65 -37.29 2.99
CA THR A 422 -9.51 -38.45 2.67
C THR A 422 -9.43 -38.77 1.18
N TRP A 423 -9.56 -37.74 0.33
CA TRP A 423 -9.39 -37.88 -1.11
C TRP A 423 -7.99 -38.35 -1.50
N GLN A 424 -6.93 -37.75 -0.95
CA GLN A 424 -5.54 -38.15 -1.24
C GLN A 424 -5.30 -39.63 -0.94
N LYS A 425 -5.82 -40.12 0.19
CA LYS A 425 -5.73 -41.53 0.56
C LYS A 425 -6.50 -42.42 -0.42
N LEU A 426 -7.75 -42.10 -0.70
CA LEU A 426 -8.62 -42.87 -1.58
C LEU A 426 -8.08 -42.93 -3.02
N ASN A 427 -7.66 -41.80 -3.58
CA ASN A 427 -7.03 -41.72 -4.91
C ASN A 427 -5.74 -42.55 -4.97
N GLY A 428 -4.94 -42.56 -3.89
CA GLY A 428 -3.75 -43.40 -3.78
C GLY A 428 -4.09 -44.90 -3.77
N GLU A 429 -5.12 -45.30 -3.02
CA GLU A 429 -5.62 -46.67 -2.97
C GLU A 429 -6.16 -47.13 -4.32
N TRP A 430 -6.98 -46.32 -5.00
CA TRP A 430 -7.51 -46.65 -6.33
C TRP A 430 -6.41 -46.75 -7.38
N ARG A 431 -5.45 -45.81 -7.42
CA ARG A 431 -4.31 -45.91 -8.35
C ARG A 431 -3.46 -47.14 -8.12
N LYS A 432 -3.25 -47.50 -6.84
CA LYS A 432 -2.55 -48.74 -6.49
C LYS A 432 -3.32 -49.97 -6.96
N LEU A 433 -4.63 -50.02 -6.73
CA LEU A 433 -5.47 -51.13 -7.18
C LEU A 433 -5.46 -51.27 -8.71
N GLN A 434 -5.50 -50.15 -9.44
CA GLN A 434 -5.36 -50.16 -10.90
C GLN A 434 -3.99 -50.68 -11.33
N GLY A 435 -2.91 -50.25 -10.66
CA GLY A 435 -1.56 -50.74 -10.91
C GLY A 435 -1.42 -52.24 -10.65
N ASP A 436 -2.01 -52.73 -9.56
CA ASP A 436 -2.03 -54.14 -9.20
C ASP A 436 -2.90 -54.96 -10.17
N TRP A 437 -3.96 -54.39 -10.74
CA TRP A 437 -4.78 -55.02 -11.79
C TRP A 437 -4.07 -55.11 -13.14
N LYS A 438 -3.27 -54.09 -13.49
CA LYS A 438 -2.48 -54.07 -14.73
C LYS A 438 -1.28 -55.04 -14.68
N ASP A 439 -0.80 -55.39 -13.49
CA ASP A 439 0.24 -56.39 -13.27
C ASP A 439 -0.35 -57.82 -13.37
N PRO A 440 0.07 -58.65 -14.35
CA PRO A 440 -0.49 -59.99 -14.55
C PRO A 440 -0.41 -60.91 -13.33
N VAL A 441 0.67 -60.80 -12.53
CA VAL A 441 0.90 -61.66 -11.36
C VAL A 441 -0.06 -61.29 -10.23
N LYS A 442 -0.20 -59.99 -9.98
CA LYS A 442 -1.08 -59.48 -8.93
C LYS A 442 -2.55 -59.59 -9.32
N ARG A 443 -2.89 -59.38 -10.60
CA ARG A 443 -4.24 -59.64 -11.13
C ARG A 443 -4.67 -61.08 -10.88
N LYS A 444 -3.82 -62.06 -11.18
CA LYS A 444 -4.10 -63.47 -10.91
C LYS A 444 -4.33 -63.72 -9.42
N ALA A 445 -3.54 -63.09 -8.54
CA ALA A 445 -3.72 -63.20 -7.10
C ALA A 445 -5.03 -62.55 -6.59
N LEU A 446 -5.45 -61.42 -7.16
CA LEU A 446 -6.72 -60.76 -6.85
C LEU A 446 -7.92 -61.62 -7.25
N LEU A 447 -7.91 -62.13 -8.49
CA LEU A 447 -8.95 -63.03 -9.00
C LEU A 447 -9.02 -64.34 -8.19
N GLN A 448 -7.86 -64.92 -7.84
CA GLN A 448 -7.81 -66.12 -7.00
C GLN A 448 -8.41 -65.89 -5.62
N ARG A 449 -8.06 -64.78 -4.95
CA ARG A 449 -8.63 -64.41 -3.65
C ARG A 449 -10.14 -64.24 -3.72
N LYS A 450 -10.65 -63.69 -4.81
CA LYS A 450 -12.08 -63.51 -5.04
C LYS A 450 -12.80 -64.83 -5.28
N LEU A 451 -12.22 -65.71 -6.10
CA LEU A 451 -12.72 -67.07 -6.30
C LEU A 451 -12.78 -67.83 -4.96
N ASP A 452 -11.74 -67.73 -4.14
CA ASP A 452 -11.69 -68.37 -2.82
C ASP A 452 -12.71 -67.77 -1.82
N ALA A 453 -12.99 -66.46 -1.91
CA ALA A 453 -14.04 -65.80 -1.11
C ALA A 453 -15.44 -66.23 -1.54
N LYS A 454 -15.75 -66.22 -2.85
CA LYS A 454 -17.04 -66.70 -3.37
C LYS A 454 -17.27 -68.18 -3.10
N ARG A 455 -16.23 -69.02 -3.18
CA ARG A 455 -16.31 -70.46 -2.80
C ARG A 455 -16.69 -70.68 -1.33
N LYS A 456 -16.44 -69.71 -0.45
CA LYS A 456 -16.84 -69.76 0.96
C LYS A 456 -18.28 -69.27 1.20
N GLU A 457 -18.81 -68.42 0.32
CA GLU A 457 -20.15 -67.83 0.45
C GLU A 457 -21.22 -68.59 -0.34
N ALA A 458 -20.87 -69.30 -1.42
CA ALA A 458 -21.81 -70.07 -2.23
C ALA A 458 -21.21 -71.40 -2.73
N GLY A 459 -21.98 -72.48 -2.61
CA GLY A 459 -21.64 -73.82 -3.12
C GLY A 459 -21.86 -74.01 -4.63
N ALA A 460 -21.83 -72.93 -5.43
CA ALA A 460 -21.99 -72.94 -6.88
C ALA A 460 -20.64 -72.66 -7.58
N ASP A 461 -20.52 -73.02 -8.86
CA ASP A 461 -19.32 -72.80 -9.70
C ASP A 461 -19.04 -71.29 -9.89
N PRO A 462 -18.10 -70.70 -9.12
CA PRO A 462 -17.92 -69.25 -9.06
C PRO A 462 -17.18 -68.71 -10.29
N GLU A 463 -16.51 -69.57 -11.05
CA GLU A 463 -15.75 -69.19 -12.23
C GLU A 463 -16.67 -68.86 -13.40
N ALA A 464 -17.78 -69.60 -13.55
CA ALA A 464 -18.80 -69.36 -14.56
C ALA A 464 -19.67 -68.11 -14.29
N GLU A 465 -19.83 -67.67 -13.04
CA GLU A 465 -20.52 -66.42 -12.71
C GLU A 465 -19.67 -65.18 -12.98
N LEU A 466 -18.37 -65.22 -12.66
CA LEU A 466 -17.46 -64.09 -12.86
C LEU A 466 -17.26 -63.77 -14.35
N MET A 467 -17.25 -64.79 -15.22
CA MET A 467 -17.08 -64.62 -16.68
C MET A 467 -18.34 -64.10 -17.39
N LYS A 468 -19.51 -64.08 -16.76
CA LYS A 468 -20.76 -63.57 -17.36
C LYS A 468 -20.92 -62.04 -17.27
N ILE A 469 -20.07 -61.39 -16.49
CA ILE A 469 -20.13 -59.96 -16.24
C ILE A 469 -19.26 -59.26 -17.28
N ASP A 470 -19.89 -58.69 -18.31
CA ASP A 470 -19.21 -57.88 -19.32
C ASP A 470 -19.05 -56.44 -18.81
N ALA A 471 -17.80 -56.04 -18.55
CA ALA A 471 -17.46 -54.78 -17.92
C ALA A 471 -17.94 -53.53 -18.70
N GLU A 472 -18.01 -53.61 -20.03
CA GLU A 472 -18.33 -52.46 -20.90
C GLU A 472 -19.85 -52.24 -21.05
N SER A 473 -20.69 -53.27 -20.86
CA SER A 473 -22.16 -53.17 -20.96
C SER A 473 -22.89 -52.92 -19.64
N ILE A 474 -22.17 -52.89 -18.51
CA ILE A 474 -22.74 -52.56 -17.19
C ILE A 474 -23.05 -51.07 -17.09
N ASP A 475 -24.23 -50.73 -16.54
CA ASP A 475 -24.55 -49.37 -16.14
C ASP A 475 -23.67 -48.91 -14.96
N VAL A 476 -22.74 -48.01 -15.24
CA VAL A 476 -21.74 -47.43 -14.34
C VAL A 476 -22.38 -46.84 -13.06
N HIS A 477 -23.56 -46.26 -13.16
CA HIS A 477 -24.24 -45.64 -12.02
C HIS A 477 -24.91 -46.66 -11.10
N SER A 478 -25.21 -47.87 -11.60
CA SER A 478 -25.85 -48.95 -10.84
C SER A 478 -24.89 -49.87 -10.09
N VAL A 479 -23.58 -49.77 -10.35
CA VAL A 479 -22.56 -50.62 -9.72
C VAL A 479 -22.56 -50.46 -8.20
N ALA A 480 -22.64 -51.53 -7.41
CA ALA A 480 -22.66 -51.40 -5.94
C ALA A 480 -21.29 -51.00 -5.36
N ASP A 481 -20.19 -51.50 -5.94
CA ASP A 481 -18.82 -51.25 -5.48
C ASP A 481 -17.90 -50.88 -6.65
N VAL A 482 -17.30 -49.70 -6.62
CA VAL A 482 -16.41 -49.19 -7.69
C VAL A 482 -15.04 -49.89 -7.73
N ILE A 483 -14.63 -50.54 -6.63
CA ILE A 483 -13.37 -51.32 -6.61
C ILE A 483 -13.55 -52.74 -7.15
N ASP A 484 -14.78 -53.20 -7.29
CA ASP A 484 -15.12 -54.52 -7.83
C ASP A 484 -16.52 -54.54 -8.45
N ILE A 485 -16.59 -54.55 -9.78
CA ILE A 485 -17.87 -54.57 -10.54
C ILE A 485 -18.59 -55.93 -10.51
N GLY A 486 -18.14 -56.86 -9.67
CA GLY A 486 -18.69 -58.21 -9.57
C GLY A 486 -17.87 -59.25 -10.31
N SER A 487 -17.04 -58.88 -11.29
CA SER A 487 -16.07 -59.76 -12.00
C SER A 487 -14.69 -59.82 -11.32
N GLY A 488 -14.44 -58.96 -10.34
CA GLY A 488 -13.12 -58.75 -9.71
C GLY A 488 -12.36 -57.58 -10.33
N GLU A 489 -12.88 -57.03 -11.43
CA GLU A 489 -12.34 -55.87 -12.11
C GLU A 489 -12.79 -54.56 -11.44
N PRO A 490 -11.88 -53.61 -11.13
CA PRO A 490 -12.27 -52.29 -10.68
C PRO A 490 -12.86 -51.48 -11.84
N LEU A 491 -13.84 -50.63 -11.55
CA LEU A 491 -14.55 -49.81 -12.55
C LEU A 491 -13.60 -48.89 -13.34
N PHE A 492 -12.48 -48.50 -12.73
CA PHE A 492 -11.44 -47.63 -13.29
C PHE A 492 -10.26 -48.42 -13.89
N ALA A 493 -10.40 -49.72 -14.17
CA ALA A 493 -9.34 -50.56 -14.73
C ALA A 493 -8.72 -49.94 -16.00
N SER A 494 -9.55 -49.38 -16.88
CA SER A 494 -9.17 -48.79 -18.16
C SER A 494 -8.73 -47.32 -18.10
N PHE A 495 -8.71 -46.67 -16.92
CA PHE A 495 -8.33 -45.27 -16.81
C PHE A 495 -6.90 -45.00 -17.34
N VAL A 496 -6.78 -43.95 -18.14
CA VAL A 496 -5.50 -43.39 -18.57
C VAL A 496 -5.14 -42.13 -17.77
N PHE A 497 -4.04 -41.46 -18.13
CA PHE A 497 -3.57 -40.26 -17.42
C PHE A 497 -4.63 -39.14 -17.41
N GLU A 498 -5.31 -38.97 -18.53
CA GLU A 498 -6.34 -37.97 -18.76
C GLU A 498 -7.57 -38.21 -17.86
N ASP A 499 -8.03 -39.46 -17.74
CA ASP A 499 -9.17 -39.83 -16.86
C ASP A 499 -8.84 -39.58 -15.39
N TRP A 500 -7.64 -39.98 -14.97
CA TRP A 500 -7.14 -39.76 -13.63
C TRP A 500 -7.00 -38.28 -13.28
N THR A 501 -6.66 -37.46 -14.28
CA THR A 501 -6.55 -36.01 -14.13
C THR A 501 -7.95 -35.41 -14.01
N LEU A 502 -8.89 -35.78 -14.88
CA LEU A 502 -10.28 -35.33 -14.80
C LEU A 502 -10.93 -35.68 -13.47
N LEU A 503 -10.83 -36.92 -13.02
CA LEU A 503 -11.36 -37.34 -11.72
C LEU A 503 -10.78 -36.48 -10.58
N SER A 504 -9.47 -36.24 -10.60
CA SER A 504 -8.82 -35.41 -9.58
C SER A 504 -9.33 -33.97 -9.63
N THR A 505 -9.47 -33.41 -10.83
CA THR A 505 -9.99 -32.06 -11.05
C THR A 505 -11.45 -31.91 -10.61
N HIS A 506 -12.31 -32.89 -10.89
CA HIS A 506 -13.70 -32.92 -10.41
C HIS A 506 -13.77 -32.81 -8.88
N VAL A 507 -13.03 -33.66 -8.17
CA VAL A 507 -13.01 -33.61 -6.69
C VAL A 507 -12.37 -32.32 -6.18
N GLU A 508 -11.27 -31.88 -6.78
CA GLU A 508 -10.56 -30.66 -6.38
C GLU A 508 -11.45 -29.39 -6.55
N LEU A 509 -12.19 -29.26 -7.65
CA LEU A 509 -13.10 -28.13 -7.86
C LEU A 509 -14.30 -28.18 -6.93
N HIS A 510 -14.88 -29.38 -6.73
CA HIS A 510 -15.98 -29.57 -5.79
C HIS A 510 -15.60 -29.14 -4.37
N LEU A 511 -14.46 -29.65 -3.89
CA LEU A 511 -13.95 -29.30 -2.56
C LEU A 511 -13.60 -27.81 -2.46
N LEU A 512 -13.07 -27.20 -3.52
CA LEU A 512 -12.71 -25.78 -3.52
C LEU A 512 -13.94 -24.88 -3.36
N LEU A 513 -15.02 -25.13 -4.11
CA LEU A 513 -16.23 -24.31 -4.06
C LEU A 513 -16.91 -24.40 -2.68
N HIS A 514 -17.02 -25.61 -2.13
CA HIS A 514 -17.62 -25.81 -0.80
C HIS A 514 -16.72 -25.31 0.33
N ALA A 515 -15.39 -25.50 0.21
CA ALA A 515 -14.45 -24.95 1.17
C ALA A 515 -14.44 -23.43 1.15
N PHE A 516 -14.47 -22.80 -0.02
CA PHE A 516 -14.54 -21.33 -0.13
C PHE A 516 -15.74 -20.79 0.65
N ARG A 517 -16.92 -21.38 0.46
CA ARG A 517 -18.15 -20.99 1.16
C ARG A 517 -18.02 -21.11 2.68
N LYS A 518 -17.47 -22.23 3.18
CA LYS A 518 -17.31 -22.48 4.62
C LYS A 518 -16.21 -21.63 5.25
N ASP A 519 -15.09 -21.47 4.55
CA ASP A 519 -13.90 -20.79 5.06
C ASP A 519 -14.08 -19.28 5.07
N LEU A 520 -14.83 -18.74 4.10
CA LEU A 520 -15.18 -17.32 4.06
C LEU A 520 -16.27 -16.97 5.07
N ASN A 521 -17.22 -17.89 5.32
CA ASN A 521 -18.30 -17.74 6.29
C ASN A 521 -19.12 -16.43 6.12
N ASP A 522 -19.31 -15.99 4.87
CA ASP A 522 -20.14 -14.82 4.52
C ASP A 522 -21.40 -15.30 3.75
N PRO A 523 -22.62 -15.13 4.31
CA PRO A 523 -23.85 -15.59 3.67
C PRO A 523 -24.17 -14.85 2.36
N GLU A 524 -23.62 -13.66 2.15
CA GLU A 524 -23.80 -12.88 0.91
C GLU A 524 -22.76 -13.24 -0.16
N ARG A 525 -21.69 -13.97 0.22
CA ARG A 525 -20.61 -14.36 -0.69
C ARG A 525 -20.39 -15.87 -0.66
N LEU A 526 -21.32 -16.57 -1.30
CA LEU A 526 -21.34 -18.03 -1.36
C LEU A 526 -20.36 -18.64 -2.39
N SER A 527 -19.87 -17.83 -3.33
CA SER A 527 -18.95 -18.25 -4.39
C SER A 527 -18.09 -17.08 -4.89
N PHE A 528 -17.36 -17.28 -5.99
CA PHE A 528 -16.49 -16.30 -6.62
C PHE A 528 -16.56 -16.36 -8.16
N HIS A 529 -16.17 -15.25 -8.78
CA HIS A 529 -16.11 -15.10 -10.23
C HIS A 529 -15.02 -15.97 -10.86
N GLU A 530 -15.25 -16.49 -12.07
CA GLU A 530 -14.35 -17.38 -12.79
C GLU A 530 -12.89 -16.89 -12.91
N SER A 531 -12.69 -15.59 -13.06
CA SER A 531 -11.35 -14.96 -13.13
C SER A 531 -10.49 -15.13 -11.86
N HIS A 532 -11.08 -15.60 -10.76
CA HIS A 532 -10.41 -15.86 -9.49
C HIS A 532 -10.14 -17.34 -9.23
N LEU A 533 -10.57 -18.24 -10.13
CA LEU A 533 -10.41 -19.69 -9.96
C LEU A 533 -8.96 -20.10 -9.78
N ALA A 534 -8.06 -19.61 -10.65
CA ALA A 534 -6.65 -19.95 -10.56
C ALA A 534 -5.98 -19.46 -9.26
N PHE A 535 -6.42 -18.30 -8.76
CA PHE A 535 -5.95 -17.74 -7.50
C PHE A 535 -6.33 -18.63 -6.31
N TYR A 536 -7.62 -18.97 -6.18
CA TYR A 536 -8.10 -19.79 -5.07
C TYR A 536 -7.60 -21.24 -5.18
N TYR A 537 -7.54 -21.81 -6.37
CA TYR A 537 -6.97 -23.14 -6.58
C TYR A 537 -5.51 -23.20 -6.09
N SER A 538 -4.69 -22.20 -6.45
CA SER A 538 -3.31 -22.09 -5.95
C SER A 538 -3.25 -21.90 -4.44
N ARG A 539 -4.17 -21.12 -3.86
CA ARG A 539 -4.24 -20.89 -2.41
C ARG A 539 -4.53 -22.18 -1.62
N TYR A 540 -5.47 -22.99 -2.09
CA TYR A 540 -5.88 -24.23 -1.41
C TYR A 540 -4.94 -25.40 -1.66
N TYR A 541 -4.53 -25.60 -2.92
CA TYR A 541 -3.78 -26.80 -3.32
C TYR A 541 -2.27 -26.57 -3.41
N ARG A 542 -1.80 -25.32 -3.36
CA ARG A 542 -0.40 -24.93 -3.61
C ARG A 542 0.11 -25.43 -4.96
N LYS A 543 -0.78 -25.43 -5.96
CA LYS A 543 -0.53 -25.86 -7.34
C LYS A 543 -1.07 -24.80 -8.31
N PRO A 544 -0.38 -24.49 -9.41
CA PRO A 544 -0.94 -23.62 -10.44
C PRO A 544 -2.12 -24.30 -11.12
N PHE A 545 -3.11 -23.50 -11.55
CA PHE A 545 -4.21 -23.94 -12.39
C PHE A 545 -4.11 -23.23 -13.74
N GLU A 546 -3.84 -23.98 -14.79
CA GLU A 546 -3.66 -23.44 -16.14
C GLU A 546 -4.50 -24.26 -17.13
N LEU A 547 -5.33 -23.58 -17.91
CA LEU A 547 -6.20 -24.22 -18.92
C LEU A 547 -5.41 -24.98 -19.99
N LYS A 548 -4.20 -24.50 -20.28
CA LYS A 548 -3.23 -25.16 -21.18
C LYS A 548 -2.92 -26.60 -20.76
N TYR A 549 -3.02 -26.94 -19.47
CA TYR A 549 -2.82 -28.32 -19.02
C TYR A 549 -3.91 -29.28 -19.51
N PHE A 550 -5.12 -28.75 -19.69
CA PHE A 550 -6.28 -29.49 -20.20
C PHE A 550 -6.40 -29.43 -21.73
N GLY A 551 -5.52 -28.68 -22.41
CA GLY A 551 -5.54 -28.53 -23.86
C GLY A 551 -6.66 -27.62 -24.37
N VAL A 552 -7.18 -26.75 -23.51
CA VAL A 552 -8.25 -25.79 -23.82
C VAL A 552 -7.79 -24.35 -23.59
N GLU A 553 -8.38 -23.41 -24.33
CA GLU A 553 -8.02 -21.99 -24.26
C GLU A 553 -9.00 -21.18 -23.40
N THR A 554 -10.27 -21.59 -23.35
CA THR A 554 -11.31 -20.89 -22.60
C THR A 554 -11.79 -21.71 -21.39
N LEU A 555 -12.30 -21.02 -20.36
CA LEU A 555 -12.88 -21.70 -19.21
C LEU A 555 -14.21 -22.39 -19.57
N VAL A 556 -14.94 -21.89 -20.57
CA VAL A 556 -16.18 -22.49 -21.05
C VAL A 556 -15.91 -23.91 -21.55
N ASP A 557 -14.91 -24.07 -22.43
CA ASP A 557 -14.51 -25.39 -22.96
C ASP A 557 -14.07 -26.34 -21.83
N PHE A 558 -13.37 -25.81 -20.81
CA PHE A 558 -12.98 -26.59 -19.64
C PHE A 558 -14.20 -27.05 -18.82
N VAL A 559 -15.18 -26.17 -18.61
CA VAL A 559 -16.39 -26.46 -17.83
C VAL A 559 -17.26 -27.50 -18.51
N GLU A 560 -17.27 -27.57 -19.85
CA GLU A 560 -17.92 -28.67 -20.57
C GLU A 560 -17.34 -30.05 -20.17
N MET A 561 -16.01 -30.12 -19.97
CA MET A 561 -15.34 -31.35 -19.53
C MET A 561 -15.66 -31.73 -18.08
N VAL A 562 -15.98 -30.75 -17.23
CA VAL A 562 -16.29 -30.95 -15.80
C VAL A 562 -17.73 -30.60 -15.44
N SER A 563 -18.63 -30.69 -16.43
CA SER A 563 -19.99 -30.17 -16.35
C SER A 563 -20.82 -30.77 -15.23
N GLU A 564 -20.53 -32.01 -14.79
CA GLU A 564 -21.21 -32.67 -13.67
C GLU A 564 -20.84 -32.08 -12.29
N THR A 565 -19.72 -31.36 -12.18
CA THR A 565 -19.25 -30.80 -10.90
C THR A 565 -19.60 -29.33 -10.73
N MET A 566 -19.43 -28.54 -11.80
CA MET A 566 -19.54 -27.09 -11.72
C MET A 566 -20.23 -26.55 -12.97
N LYS A 567 -20.97 -25.44 -12.80
CA LYS A 567 -21.45 -24.60 -13.89
C LYS A 567 -21.00 -23.16 -13.68
N VAL A 568 -20.82 -22.42 -14.76
CA VAL A 568 -20.67 -20.96 -14.74
C VAL A 568 -22.05 -20.37 -14.96
N ARG A 569 -22.47 -19.45 -14.10
CA ARG A 569 -23.72 -18.69 -14.24
C ARG A 569 -23.53 -17.54 -15.24
N ASP A 570 -24.63 -16.95 -15.71
CA ASP A 570 -24.61 -15.83 -16.65
C ASP A 570 -23.87 -14.58 -16.11
N ASP A 571 -23.75 -14.46 -14.79
CA ASP A 571 -23.01 -13.41 -14.08
C ASP A 571 -21.51 -13.73 -13.87
N GLY A 572 -21.00 -14.83 -14.47
CA GLY A 572 -19.62 -15.29 -14.34
C GLY A 572 -19.29 -15.97 -13.00
N MET A 573 -20.28 -16.18 -12.12
CA MET A 573 -20.09 -16.85 -10.84
C MET A 573 -20.09 -18.37 -10.99
N LEU A 574 -19.19 -19.03 -10.27
CA LEU A 574 -19.10 -20.49 -10.25
C LEU A 574 -20.13 -21.11 -9.31
N GLU A 575 -20.80 -22.19 -9.70
CA GLU A 575 -21.77 -22.89 -8.85
C GLU A 575 -21.51 -24.39 -8.87
N ALA A 576 -21.43 -25.00 -7.68
CA ALA A 576 -21.31 -26.45 -7.54
C ALA A 576 -22.67 -27.11 -7.82
N LYS A 577 -22.70 -28.10 -8.71
CA LYS A 577 -23.94 -28.85 -9.01
C LYS A 577 -24.30 -29.88 -7.94
N LEU A 578 -23.27 -30.43 -7.29
CA LEU A 578 -23.42 -31.48 -6.28
C LEU A 578 -23.35 -30.89 -4.86
N GLY A 579 -24.14 -31.45 -3.95
CA GLY A 579 -24.14 -31.08 -2.52
C GLY A 579 -22.82 -31.40 -1.82
N GLU A 580 -22.56 -30.79 -0.66
CA GLU A 580 -21.27 -30.89 0.04
C GLU A 580 -20.89 -32.31 0.48
N ASP A 581 -21.88 -33.18 0.70
CA ASP A 581 -21.69 -34.58 1.11
C ASP A 581 -21.70 -35.55 -0.08
N ALA A 582 -21.47 -35.05 -1.30
CA ALA A 582 -21.43 -35.89 -2.49
C ALA A 582 -20.39 -37.00 -2.33
N PRO A 583 -20.79 -38.28 -2.53
CA PRO A 583 -19.91 -39.39 -2.25
C PRO A 583 -18.78 -39.44 -3.29
N LEU A 584 -17.54 -39.68 -2.83
CA LEU A 584 -16.34 -39.59 -3.67
C LEU A 584 -16.34 -40.60 -4.84
N ASP A 585 -16.98 -41.75 -4.68
CA ASP A 585 -17.17 -42.74 -5.74
C ASP A 585 -18.14 -42.26 -6.82
N GLY A 586 -19.05 -41.33 -6.50
CA GLY A 586 -19.90 -40.65 -7.47
C GLY A 586 -19.10 -39.95 -8.58
N PHE A 587 -18.06 -39.19 -8.21
CA PHE A 587 -17.18 -38.54 -9.19
C PHE A 587 -16.43 -39.55 -10.08
N LEU A 588 -16.08 -40.71 -9.53
CA LEU A 588 -15.47 -41.79 -10.29
C LEU A 588 -16.43 -42.36 -11.34
N ARG A 589 -17.69 -42.60 -10.96
CA ARG A 589 -18.74 -43.05 -11.88
C ARG A 589 -18.98 -42.05 -13.00
N HIS A 590 -19.09 -40.76 -12.68
CA HIS A 590 -19.21 -39.70 -13.70
C HIS A 590 -18.00 -39.69 -14.65
N THR A 591 -16.79 -39.84 -14.13
CA THR A 591 -15.56 -39.87 -14.96
C THR A 591 -15.53 -41.09 -15.88
N GLU A 592 -15.92 -42.28 -15.39
CA GLU A 592 -15.99 -43.50 -16.20
C GLU A 592 -17.09 -43.44 -17.27
N ALA A 593 -18.28 -42.93 -16.92
CA ALA A 593 -19.35 -42.72 -17.89
C ALA A 593 -18.89 -41.78 -19.01
N TYR A 594 -18.26 -40.66 -18.64
CA TYR A 594 -17.68 -39.71 -19.60
C TYR A 594 -16.55 -40.35 -20.43
N ARG A 595 -15.72 -41.24 -19.86
CA ARG A 595 -14.71 -42.01 -20.61
C ARG A 595 -15.35 -42.91 -21.67
N ARG A 596 -16.38 -43.68 -21.30
CA ARG A 596 -17.10 -44.58 -22.23
C ARG A 596 -17.74 -43.81 -23.37
N GLU A 597 -18.42 -42.70 -23.06
CA GLU A 597 -19.01 -41.82 -24.07
C GLU A 597 -17.96 -41.25 -25.04
N ARG A 598 -16.80 -40.80 -24.52
CA ARG A 598 -15.69 -40.36 -25.39
C ARG A 598 -15.14 -41.49 -26.24
N GLN A 599 -15.00 -42.71 -25.69
CA GLN A 599 -14.54 -43.86 -26.46
C GLN A 599 -15.52 -44.21 -27.58
N HIS A 600 -16.83 -44.19 -27.32
CA HIS A 600 -17.84 -44.42 -28.36
C HIS A 600 -17.81 -43.35 -29.46
N ARG A 601 -17.58 -42.08 -29.12
CA ARG A 601 -17.39 -41.02 -30.11
C ARG A 601 -16.14 -41.23 -30.97
N ILE A 602 -15.03 -41.63 -30.35
CA ILE A 602 -13.78 -41.97 -31.06
C ILE A 602 -14.01 -43.17 -32.00
N ASP A 603 -14.66 -44.22 -31.53
CA ASP A 603 -14.94 -45.43 -32.34
C ASP A 603 -15.91 -45.13 -33.50
N ALA A 604 -16.77 -44.12 -33.34
CA ALA A 604 -17.64 -43.59 -34.39
C ALA A 604 -16.92 -42.61 -35.37
N GLY A 605 -15.63 -42.34 -35.16
CA GLY A 605 -14.80 -41.50 -36.04
C GLY A 605 -14.72 -40.02 -35.67
N ASP A 606 -15.24 -39.61 -34.51
CA ASP A 606 -15.09 -38.25 -33.99
C ASP A 606 -13.77 -38.11 -33.20
N GLU A 607 -12.69 -37.78 -33.92
CA GLU A 607 -11.36 -37.56 -33.34
C GLU A 607 -11.29 -36.34 -32.40
N SER A 608 -12.30 -35.46 -32.40
CA SER A 608 -12.35 -34.29 -31.51
C SER A 608 -12.59 -34.67 -30.04
N ALA A 609 -13.15 -35.85 -29.78
CA ALA A 609 -13.38 -36.39 -28.43
C ALA A 609 -12.10 -36.86 -27.71
N ARG A 610 -10.95 -36.84 -28.39
CA ARG A 610 -9.67 -37.33 -27.83
C ARG A 610 -8.98 -36.27 -26.97
N LEU A 611 -8.88 -36.53 -25.68
CA LEU A 611 -8.22 -35.64 -24.72
C LEU A 611 -6.69 -35.67 -24.88
N LYS A 612 -6.05 -34.49 -24.82
CA LYS A 612 -4.60 -34.33 -24.91
C LYS A 612 -4.11 -33.41 -23.78
N PHE A 613 -3.86 -34.00 -22.61
CA PHE A 613 -3.37 -33.23 -21.46
C PHE A 613 -1.84 -33.15 -21.47
N SER A 614 -1.31 -32.00 -21.10
CA SER A 614 0.14 -31.88 -20.91
C SER A 614 0.53 -32.40 -19.52
N LYS A 615 1.51 -33.31 -19.48
CA LYS A 615 1.99 -33.87 -18.22
C LYS A 615 2.85 -32.83 -17.50
N PRO A 616 2.57 -32.52 -16.21
CA PRO A 616 3.38 -31.57 -15.46
C PRO A 616 4.82 -32.10 -15.36
N VAL A 617 5.78 -31.29 -15.81
CA VAL A 617 7.21 -31.60 -15.66
C VAL A 617 7.53 -31.51 -14.16
N PRO A 618 8.06 -32.57 -13.52
CA PRO A 618 8.37 -32.51 -12.10
C PRO A 618 9.37 -31.35 -11.84
N PRO A 619 9.16 -30.55 -10.79
CA PRO A 619 10.06 -29.46 -10.47
C PRO A 619 11.47 -30.00 -10.25
N ARG A 620 12.45 -29.44 -10.96
CA ARG A 620 13.85 -29.84 -10.80
C ARG A 620 14.26 -29.65 -9.33
N PRO A 621 14.93 -30.63 -8.69
CA PRO A 621 15.37 -30.48 -7.32
C PRO A 621 16.18 -29.19 -7.13
N ARG A 622 15.83 -28.39 -6.12
CA ARG A 622 16.41 -27.05 -5.84
C ARG A 622 17.95 -27.04 -5.76
N GLN A 623 18.57 -28.19 -5.44
CA GLN A 623 20.02 -28.38 -5.42
C GLN A 623 20.69 -28.26 -6.80
N GLN A 624 20.00 -28.61 -7.91
CA GLN A 624 20.57 -28.49 -9.26
C GLN A 624 20.53 -27.05 -9.79
N MET A 625 19.55 -26.23 -9.40
CA MET A 625 19.51 -24.81 -9.79
C MET A 625 20.62 -23.99 -9.13
N GLN A 626 20.92 -24.24 -7.85
CA GLN A 626 22.06 -23.58 -7.18
C GLN A 626 23.39 -24.02 -7.78
N ALA A 627 23.55 -25.29 -8.15
CA ALA A 627 24.76 -25.80 -8.79
C ALA A 627 24.97 -25.24 -10.21
N GLN A 628 23.89 -25.03 -10.98
CA GLN A 628 23.96 -24.40 -12.30
C GLN A 628 24.18 -22.88 -12.23
N ALA A 629 23.53 -22.19 -11.29
CA ALA A 629 23.74 -20.75 -11.07
C ALA A 629 25.18 -20.45 -10.60
N LEU A 630 25.75 -21.29 -9.71
CA LEU A 630 27.17 -21.19 -9.34
C LEU A 630 28.10 -21.53 -10.51
N ARG A 631 27.76 -22.50 -11.37
CA ARG A 631 28.55 -22.82 -12.56
C ARG A 631 28.53 -21.69 -13.60
N GLN A 632 27.39 -21.04 -13.81
CA GLN A 632 27.27 -19.90 -14.71
C GLN A 632 27.98 -18.66 -14.16
N GLN A 633 27.92 -18.40 -12.86
CA GLN A 633 28.73 -17.35 -12.22
C GLN A 633 30.23 -17.63 -12.27
N GLN A 634 30.67 -18.88 -12.13
CA GLN A 634 32.08 -19.25 -12.26
C GLN A 634 32.59 -19.19 -13.70
N GLN A 635 31.74 -19.48 -14.70
CA GLN A 635 32.11 -19.34 -16.11
C GLN A 635 32.15 -17.88 -16.57
N ALA A 636 31.28 -17.01 -16.03
CA ALA A 636 31.31 -15.56 -16.29
C ALA A 636 32.57 -14.88 -15.72
N HIS A 637 33.16 -15.43 -14.65
CA HIS A 637 34.35 -14.84 -14.00
C HIS A 637 35.69 -15.20 -14.67
N MET A 638 35.70 -16.06 -15.70
CA MET A 638 36.92 -16.48 -16.42
C MET A 638 37.11 -15.84 -17.81
N GLN A 639 36.23 -14.94 -18.25
CA GLN A 639 36.39 -14.24 -19.52
C GLN A 639 36.32 -12.73 -19.32
N LEU A 640 37.48 -12.12 -19.03
CA LEU A 640 37.72 -10.69 -19.21
C LEU A 640 38.67 -10.54 -20.41
N PRO A 641 38.33 -9.73 -21.45
CA PRO A 641 39.27 -9.40 -22.51
C PRO A 641 40.28 -8.38 -21.98
N LEU A 642 41.58 -8.66 -22.14
CA LEU A 642 42.63 -7.65 -22.06
C LEU A 642 42.52 -6.75 -23.30
N ASP A 643 42.24 -5.46 -23.12
CA ASP A 643 42.89 -4.41 -23.92
C ASP A 643 42.66 -2.99 -23.37
N GLN A 644 43.72 -2.18 -23.44
CA GLN A 644 43.87 -0.71 -23.36
C GLN A 644 44.51 -0.03 -22.10
N PRO A 645 45.28 1.08 -22.31
CA PRO A 645 46.64 1.28 -21.75
C PRO A 645 46.73 2.37 -20.66
N PRO A 646 47.92 2.61 -20.03
CA PRO A 646 48.05 3.41 -18.81
C PRO A 646 48.48 4.87 -19.04
N SER A 647 47.99 5.79 -18.21
CA SER A 647 48.53 7.14 -18.00
C SER A 647 48.37 7.53 -16.52
N MET A 648 49.43 7.40 -15.71
CA MET A 648 50.31 8.47 -15.22
C MET A 648 49.62 9.58 -14.39
N TYR A 649 49.75 9.53 -13.06
CA TYR A 649 50.40 10.55 -12.19
C TYR A 649 50.31 10.06 -10.71
N GLY A 650 51.47 10.05 -10.01
CA GLY A 650 51.68 9.44 -8.68
C GLY A 650 51.31 10.32 -7.46
N PRO A 651 52.00 10.26 -6.30
CA PRO A 651 53.15 9.41 -5.95
C PRO A 651 53.07 8.66 -4.59
N ARG A 652 54.04 7.75 -4.47
CA ARG A 652 54.43 6.86 -3.38
C ARG A 652 54.92 7.52 -2.09
N GLY A 653 54.82 6.75 -0.99
CA GLY A 653 55.85 6.53 0.03
C GLY A 653 55.32 5.54 1.09
N GLY A 654 55.99 4.50 1.58
CA GLY A 654 57.29 3.88 1.34
C GLY A 654 57.53 2.79 2.42
N PHE A 655 58.05 1.61 2.00
CA PHE A 655 58.90 0.61 2.71
C PHE A 655 58.44 0.01 4.08
N PHE A 656 58.55 -1.30 4.41
CA PHE A 656 59.61 -2.29 4.21
C PHE A 656 59.17 -3.78 4.13
N SER A 657 60.05 -4.52 3.46
CA SER A 657 60.36 -5.95 3.19
C SER A 657 60.19 -7.08 4.25
N ASN A 658 59.84 -8.27 3.70
CA ASN A 658 60.28 -9.67 3.93
C ASN A 658 59.89 -10.54 5.16
N GLY A 659 59.32 -11.73 4.84
CA GLY A 659 59.69 -13.02 5.50
C GLY A 659 58.59 -14.08 5.75
N ASN A 660 58.29 -14.92 4.75
CA ASN A 660 57.78 -16.33 4.71
C ASN A 660 56.80 -16.96 5.77
N PRO A 661 56.10 -18.07 5.44
CA PRO A 661 54.75 -18.37 5.91
C PRO A 661 54.69 -19.43 7.02
N GLN A 662 53.77 -19.26 7.98
CA GLN A 662 53.38 -20.32 8.91
C GLN A 662 51.86 -20.46 9.01
N LYS A 663 51.46 -21.73 8.93
CA LYS A 663 50.14 -22.37 9.03
C LYS A 663 49.11 -21.62 9.91
N ARG A 664 47.90 -21.42 9.37
CA ARG A 664 46.71 -21.01 10.14
C ARG A 664 46.22 -22.14 11.06
N PRO A 665 45.87 -21.87 12.33
CA PRO A 665 45.07 -22.77 13.16
C PRO A 665 43.56 -22.61 12.88
N ALA A 666 42.80 -23.66 13.19
CA ALA A 666 41.34 -23.78 13.08
C ALA A 666 40.57 -22.83 14.03
N PRO A 667 39.29 -22.52 13.74
CA PRO A 667 38.50 -21.60 14.57
C PRO A 667 37.96 -22.26 15.85
N PRO A 668 37.77 -21.50 16.95
CA PRO A 668 37.32 -22.06 18.22
C PRO A 668 35.80 -22.33 18.24
N GLN A 669 35.45 -23.45 18.87
CA GLN A 669 34.09 -23.86 19.21
C GLN A 669 33.53 -23.04 20.39
N ALA A 670 32.22 -22.79 20.36
CA ALA A 670 31.46 -22.12 21.41
C ALA A 670 31.36 -22.97 22.70
N PRO A 671 31.39 -22.38 23.91
CA PRO A 671 31.15 -23.12 25.13
C PRO A 671 29.67 -23.23 25.48
N ALA A 672 29.30 -24.42 25.99
CA ALA A 672 27.99 -24.79 26.47
C ALA A 672 27.56 -23.99 27.72
N GLN A 673 26.31 -23.53 27.74
CA GLN A 673 25.68 -22.94 28.92
C GLN A 673 25.22 -24.05 29.88
N THR A 674 25.62 -23.93 31.14
CA THR A 674 25.07 -24.69 32.28
C THR A 674 24.00 -23.86 33.00
N PRO A 675 22.99 -24.50 33.62
CA PRO A 675 21.81 -23.80 34.15
C PRO A 675 22.09 -23.17 35.53
N ALA A 676 21.78 -21.88 35.67
CA ALA A 676 21.89 -21.15 36.93
C ALA A 676 20.64 -21.31 37.82
N LYS A 677 20.91 -21.45 39.11
CA LYS A 677 19.97 -21.65 40.23
C LYS A 677 19.10 -20.42 40.49
N ARG A 678 17.85 -20.66 40.92
CA ARG A 678 16.90 -19.66 41.45
C ARG A 678 17.40 -19.10 42.79
N PRO A 679 17.24 -17.80 43.09
CA PRO A 679 17.25 -17.29 44.46
C PRO A 679 15.86 -17.37 45.10
N ALA A 680 15.89 -17.60 46.40
CA ALA A 680 14.75 -17.85 47.28
C ALA A 680 13.98 -16.55 47.61
N TYR A 681 12.69 -16.79 47.88
CA TYR A 681 11.69 -15.87 48.40
C TYR A 681 11.99 -15.57 49.88
N ASP A 682 12.14 -14.30 50.24
CA ASP A 682 12.00 -13.83 51.62
C ASP A 682 10.96 -12.72 51.64
N GLY A 683 10.03 -12.83 52.57
CA GLY A 683 8.89 -11.95 52.74
C GLY A 683 8.87 -11.38 54.15
N SER A 684 8.71 -10.06 54.26
CA SER A 684 8.02 -9.37 55.35
C SER A 684 7.79 -7.92 54.89
N VAL A 685 6.54 -7.46 54.69
CA VAL A 685 5.58 -6.90 55.67
C VAL A 685 6.00 -5.52 56.21
N TYR A 686 5.18 -4.52 55.86
CA TYR A 686 4.79 -3.23 56.47
C TYR A 686 4.61 -2.22 55.31
N GLY A 687 3.49 -1.54 55.09
CA GLY A 687 2.49 -1.03 56.02
C GLY A 687 2.38 0.48 55.79
N SER A 688 1.25 0.91 55.22
CA SER A 688 0.68 2.26 55.05
C SER A 688 1.21 3.40 55.97
N VAL A 689 1.28 4.64 55.46
CA VAL A 689 0.47 5.82 55.89
C VAL A 689 0.93 7.13 55.18
N TYR A 690 -0.08 7.92 54.79
CA TYR A 690 -0.17 9.35 54.42
C TYR A 690 0.89 10.34 54.97
N THR A 691 1.27 11.38 54.19
CA THR A 691 0.74 12.78 54.23
C THR A 691 1.69 13.77 53.53
N SER A 692 1.09 14.66 52.74
CA SER A 692 1.34 16.10 52.57
C SER A 692 2.73 16.72 52.84
N SER A 693 3.27 17.42 51.83
CA SER A 693 3.61 18.87 51.85
C SER A 693 3.89 19.35 50.44
#